data_AF-A0A923TA94-F1
#
_entry.id   AF-A0A923TA94-F1
#
_cell.length_a   1.000
_cell.length_b   1.000
_cell.length_c   1.000
_cell.angle_alpha   90.00
_cell.angle_beta   90.00
_cell.angle_gamma   90.00
#
_symmetry.space_group_name_H-M   'P 1'
#
loop_
_entity.id
_entity.type
_entity.pdbx_description
1 polymer ?
#
loop_
_entity_poly.entity_id
_entity_poly.type
_entity_poly.pdbx_seq_one_letter_code
_entity_poly.pdbx_strand_id
1 'polypeptide(L)'
;MNRFSRFFGLLIAVFCSAVALAQYDLSPGALEKVPTLEMPSQDNAALLAAEQAATRPGRPLTFAVTLPQKIRPGTHGAWHREGPLSIWRLRIVSPSAKTLNLGFSEYQLPAGAELYLLSPTEKLGPFTPADNEEHNQFWSPLLKGDELMIELRVPTPQKDLVQLYLTSVNHDFLDVTKSLSGSCNLDVICDQDDGWAIVNGYRDIIRSVGAYTLNGVNTCTGFLVNNVNQDGTPFFMTANHCGVRTGSAPSLVAYWNYENSTCRPVGSGASGGQGNGSRAVFNSGAIHLASYAPSDVTITLLDDAVNPAANAFFAGWSAEAPVPSDTVIAIHHPGVQEKRISFSFNQTYRTNNGGGTPNPAGNLLEVPDWSIGTTEGGSSGSPLFDTRKRVRGQLFGGNAACGNDEYDVYGYFHVSWTGGGTPQTRLMDWLDPCGTGSLTIDGFDSASLPTTLTAVSNCVTACNSLGISIPFQLGSGFPANTPLTITSVSPGINPTLSATSAGGGQTVNLLLAGNPAIATGTYTVVVRAGSGNNSDAITFTLNLVAGQAAAPSANVPADAATEVAPNTDLSWNAVTEALSYDVDFSEGPGFTSIVTSGRGLTALNFDLNEVLQPNTTYYWRVRSISTCGPGDWAVYSFTTSNQACGGQGASQLPISISANGTPEVIATVNVGIELPISAMEVALDIDHSFIGDLDADLVAPNGTVIRLFNAIGGGNCGGNNLSVVFTDAAVLTAADFVGTCTADPVATAGTFQPAQSFAAFADQSSLGEWRLVLRDNANFDGGNVTRFEILFCGSGGEIRDYSVNSSTTAIEACTEESTTLQFQLGSSFTSAVTVVAATELQTITQFSTAYDEATRTLSLMFADWGFLSPGTYTITFTLTAPDGTTRMVNFPLTIVRSLEAVALTSPEPDAEVQFGDVVFNWDRTAGATSYTLQYTTVEDFSTIDFAQETTNRLLTLGDLPSGQVIFWRVIANGPCGSQISEVRMLTIRPVGVQDFGGGRSVSVYPNPVRGFLTVEAKGAWTGGINALLFDVAGRQLGIYRFAGGGSQDLIDLSGLSAGVYFLRMEGAGERHTERIVVLP
;
A
#
# COMPACT_ATOMS: atom_id res chain seq x y z
N MET A 1 78.30 -15.03 59.96
CA MET A 1 78.33 -16.50 59.73
C MET A 1 76.91 -17.03 59.90
N ASN A 2 76.22 -17.70 58.99
CA ASN A 2 76.42 -18.04 57.59
C ASN A 2 75.02 -18.45 57.05
N ARG A 3 74.63 -17.91 55.88
CA ARG A 3 73.57 -18.39 54.96
C ARG A 3 72.08 -18.15 55.32
N PHE A 4 71.67 -16.89 55.16
CA PHE A 4 70.32 -16.48 54.75
C PHE A 4 70.43 -15.85 53.34
N SER A 5 70.11 -16.62 52.29
CA SER A 5 69.83 -16.15 50.91
C SER A 5 69.64 -17.35 49.99
N ARG A 6 68.40 -17.54 49.50
CA ARG A 6 67.96 -18.18 48.23
C ARG A 6 66.56 -18.78 48.45
N PHE A 7 65.52 -18.04 48.05
CA PHE A 7 64.26 -18.54 47.45
C PHE A 7 63.34 -17.32 47.25
N PHE A 8 63.49 -16.65 46.10
CA PHE A 8 62.55 -15.63 45.61
C PHE A 8 62.49 -15.79 44.09
N GLY A 9 61.29 -16.00 43.54
CA GLY A 9 61.03 -15.98 42.11
C GLY A 9 60.53 -17.28 41.47
N LEU A 10 59.33 -17.74 41.81
CA LEU A 10 58.37 -18.35 40.87
C LEU A 10 57.01 -18.59 41.57
N LEU A 11 55.90 -18.41 40.83
CA LEU A 11 54.47 -18.55 41.21
C LEU A 11 53.75 -17.34 41.84
N ILE A 12 53.43 -16.34 41.02
CA ILE A 12 52.11 -15.69 40.98
C ILE A 12 51.79 -15.39 39.51
N ALA A 13 51.00 -16.24 38.85
CA ALA A 13 50.35 -15.95 37.57
C ALA A 13 49.36 -17.06 37.19
N VAL A 14 48.20 -17.14 37.85
CA VAL A 14 47.00 -17.80 37.29
C VAL A 14 45.76 -17.08 37.83
N PHE A 15 44.83 -16.78 36.89
CA PHE A 15 43.48 -16.23 37.05
C PHE A 15 43.35 -14.72 37.33
N CYS A 16 43.64 -13.92 36.30
CA CYS A 16 42.81 -12.76 35.99
C CYS A 16 42.17 -13.03 34.63
N SER A 17 40.86 -13.24 34.61
CA SER A 17 40.07 -13.42 33.39
C SER A 17 40.18 -12.15 32.55
N ALA A 18 40.92 -12.21 31.45
CA ALA A 18 40.97 -11.14 30.47
C ALA A 18 39.61 -11.11 29.75
N VAL A 19 38.73 -10.20 30.17
CA VAL A 19 37.64 -9.71 29.33
C VAL A 19 38.32 -8.91 28.22
N ALA A 20 38.39 -9.49 27.03
CA ALA A 20 38.92 -8.78 25.88
C ALA A 20 37.88 -7.76 25.37
N LEU A 21 38.37 -6.71 24.73
CA LEU A 21 37.58 -5.61 24.19
C LEU A 21 37.31 -5.91 22.70
N ALA A 22 36.11 -5.62 22.22
CA ALA A 22 35.67 -5.95 20.86
C ALA A 22 36.24 -5.05 19.74
N GLN A 23 36.02 -5.48 18.49
CA GLN A 23 36.90 -5.44 17.29
C GLN A 23 37.91 -6.61 17.15
N TYR A 24 37.75 -7.65 17.97
CA TYR A 24 38.50 -8.92 18.04
C TYR A 24 39.09 -9.48 16.71
N ASP A 25 40.38 -9.85 16.77
CA ASP A 25 41.22 -10.60 15.81
C ASP A 25 41.93 -9.84 14.68
N LEU A 26 41.61 -8.57 14.41
CA LEU A 26 42.40 -7.75 13.49
C LEU A 26 43.49 -6.99 14.25
N SER A 27 44.74 -7.10 13.78
CA SER A 27 45.81 -6.23 14.29
C SER A 27 45.47 -4.76 13.99
N PRO A 28 45.96 -3.79 14.77
CA PRO A 28 45.72 -2.37 14.50
C PRO A 28 45.99 -1.97 13.04
N GLY A 29 47.07 -2.48 12.45
CA GLY A 29 47.41 -2.25 11.05
C GLY A 29 46.54 -3.00 10.02
N ALA A 30 45.76 -4.01 10.44
CA ALA A 30 44.74 -4.64 9.62
C ALA A 30 43.40 -3.88 9.71
N LEU A 31 43.08 -3.33 10.88
CA LEU A 31 41.90 -2.49 11.08
C LEU A 31 42.01 -1.15 10.34
N GLU A 32 43.20 -0.53 10.30
CA GLU A 32 43.49 0.67 9.49
C GLU A 32 43.23 0.48 7.99
N LYS A 33 43.26 -0.77 7.51
CA LYS A 33 43.02 -1.10 6.09
C LYS A 33 41.56 -1.32 5.75
N VAL A 34 40.67 -1.35 6.75
CA VAL A 34 39.23 -1.48 6.54
C VAL A 34 38.67 -0.10 6.18
N PRO A 35 37.96 0.06 5.04
CA PRO A 35 37.34 1.32 4.69
C PRO A 35 36.42 1.82 5.80
N THR A 36 36.55 3.11 6.12
CA THR A 36 35.75 3.78 7.14
C THR A 36 34.88 4.84 6.48
N LEU A 37 33.59 4.80 6.76
CA LEU A 37 32.62 5.79 6.34
C LEU A 37 32.21 6.64 7.53
N GLU A 38 32.56 7.92 7.50
CA GLU A 38 32.24 8.88 8.54
C GLU A 38 30.91 9.59 8.22
N MET A 39 29.98 9.53 9.16
CA MET A 39 28.66 10.15 9.06
C MET A 39 28.73 11.64 9.43
N PRO A 40 27.79 12.48 8.91
CA PRO A 40 27.69 13.87 9.33
C PRO A 40 27.51 14.01 10.84
N SER A 41 28.28 14.91 11.46
CA SER A 41 28.15 15.21 12.89
C SER A 41 26.76 15.78 13.21
N GLN A 42 26.20 15.39 14.36
CA GLN A 42 24.90 15.84 14.84
C GLN A 42 25.05 16.75 16.06
N ASP A 43 24.14 17.72 16.22
CA ASP A 43 24.03 18.51 17.44
C ASP A 43 23.08 17.82 18.43
N ASN A 44 23.65 16.96 19.27
CA ASN A 44 22.87 16.18 20.23
C ASN A 44 22.17 17.05 21.27
N ALA A 45 22.69 18.23 21.59
CA ALA A 45 22.05 19.14 22.53
C ALA A 45 20.80 19.78 21.93
N ALA A 46 20.86 20.20 20.66
CA ALA A 46 19.71 20.72 19.94
C ALA A 46 18.63 19.64 19.72
N LEU A 47 19.02 18.43 19.33
CA LEU A 47 18.09 17.29 19.16
C LEU A 47 17.40 16.93 20.49
N LEU A 48 18.15 16.90 21.59
CA LEU A 48 17.59 16.67 22.93
C LEU A 48 16.59 17.75 23.33
N ALA A 49 16.93 19.03 23.12
CA ALA A 49 16.03 20.14 23.43
C ALA A 49 14.74 20.08 22.60
N ALA A 50 14.84 19.68 21.32
CA ALA A 50 13.69 19.49 20.45
C ALA A 50 12.80 18.33 20.93
N GLU A 51 13.39 17.20 21.34
CA GLU A 51 12.63 16.06 21.87
C GLU A 51 11.91 16.40 23.18
N GLN A 52 12.58 17.11 24.08
CA GLN A 52 11.97 17.60 25.32
C GLN A 52 10.78 18.53 25.04
N ALA A 53 10.89 19.42 24.06
CA ALA A 53 9.80 20.31 23.65
C ALA A 53 8.64 19.58 22.95
N ALA A 54 8.90 18.45 22.30
CA ALA A 54 7.90 17.65 21.58
C ALA A 54 7.17 16.62 22.46
N THR A 55 7.60 16.43 23.72
CA THR A 55 7.05 15.44 24.65
C THR A 55 5.59 15.75 24.98
N ARG A 56 4.70 14.79 24.74
CA ARG A 56 3.26 14.88 25.04
C ARG A 56 2.65 13.47 25.15
N PRO A 57 1.53 13.29 25.88
CA PRO A 57 0.80 12.02 25.93
C PRO A 57 0.45 11.50 24.53
N GLY A 58 0.55 10.19 24.32
CA GLY A 58 0.24 9.56 23.04
C GLY A 58 1.25 9.82 21.91
N ARG A 59 2.48 10.27 22.21
CA ARG A 59 3.61 10.30 21.26
C ARG A 59 4.71 9.35 21.76
N PRO A 60 5.28 8.49 20.89
CA PRO A 60 6.42 7.66 21.27
C PRO A 60 7.66 8.51 21.57
N LEU A 61 8.54 8.00 22.43
CA LEU A 61 9.84 8.62 22.71
C LEU A 61 10.75 8.44 21.49
N THR A 62 11.34 9.54 21.01
CA THR A 62 12.35 9.50 19.93
C THR A 62 13.74 9.72 20.54
N PHE A 63 14.65 8.76 20.35
CA PHE A 63 15.98 8.78 20.98
C PHE A 63 17.14 8.93 19.99
N ALA A 64 16.88 8.68 18.70
CA ALA A 64 17.87 8.76 17.64
C ALA A 64 17.35 9.51 16.42
N VAL A 65 18.29 9.95 15.57
CA VAL A 65 18.02 10.49 14.24
C VAL A 65 18.58 9.56 13.17
N THR A 66 17.84 9.36 12.09
CA THR A 66 18.31 8.56 10.95
C THR A 66 19.20 9.40 10.05
N LEU A 67 20.37 8.87 9.71
CA LEU A 67 21.27 9.38 8.68
C LEU A 67 21.13 8.49 7.45
N PRO A 68 20.39 8.91 6.40
CA PRO A 68 20.10 8.07 5.25
C PRO A 68 21.36 7.72 4.45
N GLN A 69 21.51 6.46 4.06
CA GLN A 69 22.67 5.93 3.34
C GLN A 69 22.27 5.18 2.06
N LYS A 70 23.26 4.94 1.19
CA LYS A 70 23.11 4.09 -0.01
C LYS A 70 24.26 3.08 -0.10
N ILE A 71 24.42 2.25 0.93
CA ILE A 71 25.59 1.39 1.10
C ILE A 71 25.28 -0.03 0.62
N ARG A 72 26.11 -0.55 -0.29
CA ARG A 72 26.06 -1.94 -0.77
C ARG A 72 27.47 -2.56 -0.75
N PRO A 73 27.62 -3.88 -0.55
CA PRO A 73 28.93 -4.53 -0.60
C PRO A 73 29.67 -4.41 -1.94
N GLY A 74 28.94 -4.13 -3.03
CA GLY A 74 29.53 -3.90 -4.36
C GLY A 74 30.09 -2.49 -4.56
N THR A 75 29.64 -1.50 -3.78
CA THR A 75 30.00 -0.08 -3.95
C THR A 75 30.81 0.49 -2.78
N HIS A 76 30.67 -0.10 -1.59
CA HIS A 76 31.32 0.35 -0.35
C HIS A 76 32.02 -0.81 0.34
N GLY A 77 32.89 -0.49 1.30
CA GLY A 77 33.66 -1.48 2.06
C GLY A 77 34.72 -2.19 1.20
N ALA A 78 35.32 -3.23 1.76
CA ALA A 78 36.35 -4.00 1.08
C ALA A 78 36.12 -5.50 1.23
N TRP A 79 36.27 -6.22 0.12
CA TRP A 79 36.30 -7.68 0.11
C TRP A 79 37.73 -8.20 0.27
N HIS A 80 37.91 -9.19 1.12
CA HIS A 80 39.11 -9.99 1.24
C HIS A 80 38.76 -11.48 1.12
N ARG A 81 39.69 -12.29 0.61
CA ARG A 81 39.49 -13.74 0.49
C ARG A 81 40.27 -14.46 1.57
N GLU A 82 39.60 -15.31 2.33
CA GLU A 82 40.20 -16.10 3.41
C GLU A 82 39.81 -17.58 3.22
N GLY A 83 40.72 -18.36 2.63
CA GLY A 83 40.46 -19.76 2.28
C GLY A 83 39.25 -19.92 1.35
N PRO A 84 38.19 -20.67 1.74
CA PRO A 84 36.97 -20.83 0.95
C PRO A 84 35.99 -19.64 1.07
N LEU A 85 36.23 -18.68 1.97
CA LEU A 85 35.32 -17.57 2.23
C LEU A 85 35.75 -16.29 1.52
N SER A 86 34.76 -15.51 1.09
CA SER A 86 34.89 -14.10 0.78
C SER A 86 34.34 -13.32 1.98
N ILE A 87 35.14 -12.41 2.54
CA ILE A 87 34.80 -11.61 3.71
C ILE A 87 34.76 -10.15 3.30
N TRP A 88 33.62 -9.50 3.50
CA TRP A 88 33.43 -8.07 3.29
C TRP A 88 33.42 -7.32 4.62
N ARG A 89 34.10 -6.18 4.68
CA ARG A 89 34.13 -5.32 5.88
C ARG A 89 33.91 -3.86 5.52
N LEU A 90 33.17 -3.16 6.38
CA LEU A 90 32.99 -1.70 6.36
C LEU A 90 32.91 -1.18 7.80
N ARG A 91 33.69 -0.15 8.13
CA ARG A 91 33.55 0.61 9.38
C ARG A 91 32.64 1.82 9.16
N ILE A 92 31.76 2.08 10.10
CA ILE A 92 30.87 3.25 10.13
C ILE A 92 31.16 4.00 11.43
N VAL A 93 31.43 5.29 11.31
CA VAL A 93 31.67 6.20 12.45
C VAL A 93 30.64 7.31 12.39
N SER A 94 29.92 7.57 13.48
CA SER A 94 29.00 8.70 13.60
C SER A 94 29.36 9.52 14.85
N PRO A 95 30.19 10.57 14.70
CA PRO A 95 30.83 11.24 15.83
C PRO A 95 29.84 11.64 16.93
N SER A 96 30.15 11.29 18.18
CA SER A 96 29.35 11.59 19.38
C SER A 96 28.04 10.81 19.56
N ALA A 97 27.71 9.86 18.67
CA ALA A 97 26.59 8.95 18.88
C ALA A 97 26.79 8.14 20.16
N LYS A 98 25.69 7.88 20.87
CA LYS A 98 25.72 7.13 22.14
C LYS A 98 25.55 5.63 21.90
N THR A 99 24.67 5.31 20.97
CA THR A 99 24.50 4.01 20.35
C THR A 99 24.30 4.17 18.85
N LEU A 100 24.55 3.09 18.12
CA LEU A 100 24.25 2.95 16.71
C LEU A 100 23.38 1.72 16.48
N ASN A 101 22.44 1.86 15.55
CA ASN A 101 21.76 0.72 14.93
C ASN A 101 21.53 0.97 13.44
N LEU A 102 21.32 -0.12 12.72
CA LEU A 102 21.30 -0.15 11.27
C LEU A 102 19.96 -0.65 10.75
N GLY A 103 19.45 -0.02 9.69
CA GLY A 103 18.29 -0.49 8.93
C GLY A 103 18.68 -0.86 7.51
N PHE A 104 18.49 -2.15 7.18
CA PHE A 104 18.67 -2.68 5.84
C PHE A 104 17.30 -2.78 5.16
N SER A 105 17.13 -2.14 4.01
CA SER A 105 15.90 -2.24 3.21
C SER A 105 15.96 -3.36 2.16
N GLU A 106 17.07 -4.08 2.12
CA GLU A 106 17.28 -5.31 1.34
C GLU A 106 18.21 -6.18 2.19
N TYR A 107 17.72 -7.32 2.64
CA TYR A 107 18.46 -8.30 3.41
C TYR A 107 18.10 -9.70 2.91
N GLN A 108 18.98 -10.25 2.09
CA GLN A 108 18.87 -11.63 1.63
C GLN A 108 20.28 -12.23 1.52
N LEU A 109 20.57 -13.12 2.45
CA LEU A 109 21.85 -13.83 2.54
C LEU A 109 21.75 -15.24 1.94
N PRO A 110 22.76 -15.69 1.17
CA PRO A 110 22.76 -17.03 0.59
C PRO A 110 23.23 -18.11 1.60
N ALA A 111 22.94 -19.37 1.30
CA ALA A 111 23.16 -20.52 2.20
C ALA A 111 24.60 -20.65 2.75
N GLY A 112 24.79 -20.37 4.04
CA GLY A 112 26.10 -20.45 4.71
C GLY A 112 26.83 -19.10 4.80
N ALA A 113 26.20 -18.01 4.39
CA ALA A 113 26.64 -16.66 4.72
C ALA A 113 26.34 -16.30 6.17
N GLU A 114 27.16 -15.42 6.74
CA GLU A 114 27.06 -14.92 8.11
C GLU A 114 27.35 -13.42 8.14
N LEU A 115 26.47 -12.62 8.75
CA LEU A 115 26.67 -11.20 9.00
C LEU A 115 26.92 -10.95 10.49
N TYR A 116 27.92 -10.14 10.79
CA TYR A 116 28.27 -9.71 12.15
C TYR A 116 28.29 -8.18 12.24
N LEU A 117 27.84 -7.67 13.38
CA LEU A 117 27.98 -6.27 13.76
C LEU A 117 28.90 -6.19 14.97
N LEU A 118 29.94 -5.37 14.87
CA LEU A 118 31.07 -5.37 15.80
C LEU A 118 31.32 -3.93 16.29
N SER A 119 31.19 -3.68 17.58
CA SER A 119 31.65 -2.44 18.21
C SER A 119 32.97 -2.68 18.96
N PRO A 120 33.60 -1.66 19.56
CA PRO A 120 34.75 -1.83 20.44
C PRO A 120 34.48 -2.66 21.71
N THR A 121 33.22 -2.95 22.03
CA THR A 121 32.85 -3.71 23.25
C THR A 121 31.89 -4.88 23.00
N GLU A 122 31.24 -4.94 21.83
CA GLU A 122 30.18 -5.90 21.54
C GLU A 122 30.38 -6.59 20.18
N LYS A 123 29.90 -7.83 20.07
CA LYS A 123 29.79 -8.59 18.83
C LYS A 123 28.39 -9.19 18.76
N LEU A 124 27.64 -8.84 17.73
CA LEU A 124 26.32 -9.37 17.44
C LEU A 124 26.34 -10.20 16.16
N GLY A 125 25.52 -11.25 16.14
CA GLY A 125 25.49 -12.27 15.09
C GLY A 125 26.15 -13.61 15.49
N PRO A 126 26.25 -14.57 14.56
CA PRO A 126 25.93 -14.40 13.13
C PRO A 126 24.43 -14.23 12.89
N PHE A 127 24.08 -13.25 12.07
CA PHE A 127 22.81 -13.24 11.33
C PHE A 127 23.02 -14.05 10.04
N THR A 128 22.04 -14.85 9.66
CA THR A 128 22.18 -15.96 8.71
C THR A 128 21.03 -15.95 7.70
N PRO A 129 21.00 -16.88 6.74
CA PRO A 129 19.85 -17.02 5.85
C PRO A 129 18.54 -17.41 6.55
N ALA A 130 18.58 -17.79 7.83
CA ALA A 130 17.37 -18.00 8.63
C ALA A 130 16.66 -16.66 8.93
N ASP A 131 17.39 -15.55 8.93
CA ASP A 131 16.88 -14.19 9.15
C ASP A 131 16.41 -13.52 7.82
N ASN A 132 16.25 -14.30 6.75
CA ASN A 132 15.74 -13.79 5.47
C ASN A 132 14.20 -13.79 5.49
N GLU A 133 13.61 -12.61 5.67
CA GLU A 133 12.16 -12.45 5.78
C GLU A 133 11.48 -12.04 4.47
N GLU A 134 10.18 -12.32 4.36
CA GLU A 134 9.36 -11.98 3.16
C GLU A 134 9.38 -10.48 2.85
N HIS A 135 9.44 -9.63 3.87
CA HIS A 135 9.51 -8.17 3.71
C HIS A 135 10.90 -7.67 3.31
N ASN A 136 11.92 -8.55 3.22
CA ASN A 136 13.28 -8.25 2.76
C ASN A 136 13.98 -7.11 3.51
N GLN A 137 13.75 -7.00 4.83
CA GLN A 137 14.38 -5.99 5.68
C GLN A 137 15.05 -6.65 6.86
N PHE A 138 16.05 -5.98 7.41
CA PHE A 138 16.66 -6.38 8.67
C PHE A 138 17.03 -5.13 9.47
N TRP A 139 16.73 -5.14 10.77
CA TRP A 139 17.00 -4.02 11.65
C TRP A 139 17.80 -4.48 12.86
N SER A 140 18.95 -3.85 13.09
CA SER A 140 19.87 -4.32 14.12
C SER A 140 19.44 -3.89 15.52
N PRO A 141 19.85 -4.65 16.56
CA PRO A 141 19.92 -4.14 17.92
C PRO A 141 20.76 -2.85 18.04
N LEU A 142 20.61 -2.16 19.17
CA LEU A 142 21.48 -1.06 19.58
C LEU A 142 22.87 -1.57 19.97
N LEU A 143 23.93 -1.07 19.34
CA LEU A 143 25.32 -1.25 19.76
C LEU A 143 25.84 0.02 20.41
N LYS A 144 26.61 -0.11 21.49
CA LYS A 144 27.19 1.01 22.22
C LYS A 144 28.35 1.65 21.47
N GLY A 145 28.40 2.99 21.53
CA GLY A 145 29.48 3.80 20.98
C GLY A 145 29.09 4.49 19.67
N ASP A 146 30.05 5.26 19.14
CA ASP A 146 29.95 6.03 17.90
C ASP A 146 30.62 5.36 16.71
N GLU A 147 31.07 4.11 16.87
CA GLU A 147 31.71 3.33 15.81
C GLU A 147 31.22 1.87 15.81
N LEU A 148 30.92 1.36 14.61
CA LEU A 148 30.69 -0.07 14.38
C LEU A 148 31.37 -0.55 13.10
N MET A 149 31.69 -1.85 13.03
CA MET A 149 32.11 -2.55 11.82
C MET A 149 31.06 -3.58 11.43
N ILE A 150 30.70 -3.57 10.16
CA ILE A 150 29.89 -4.61 9.53
C ILE A 150 30.85 -5.61 8.90
N GLU A 151 30.70 -6.89 9.23
CA GLU A 151 31.48 -7.98 8.63
C GLU A 151 30.54 -9.03 8.05
N LEU A 152 30.61 -9.24 6.73
CA LEU A 152 29.84 -10.27 6.02
C LEU A 152 30.79 -11.36 5.54
N ARG A 153 30.59 -12.60 5.98
CA ARG A 153 31.34 -13.79 5.55
C ARG A 153 30.47 -14.62 4.64
N VAL A 154 30.96 -14.96 3.45
CA VAL A 154 30.17 -15.70 2.45
C VAL A 154 31.03 -16.80 1.83
N PRO A 155 30.49 -18.01 1.62
CA PRO A 155 31.13 -18.99 0.75
C PRO A 155 31.44 -18.36 -0.61
N THR A 156 32.70 -18.36 -1.04
CA THR A 156 33.12 -17.63 -2.26
C THR A 156 32.24 -17.89 -3.49
N PRO A 157 31.76 -19.13 -3.77
CA PRO A 157 30.86 -19.40 -4.89
C PRO A 157 29.49 -18.74 -4.81
N GLN A 158 29.06 -18.29 -3.63
CA GLN A 158 27.77 -17.67 -3.39
C GLN A 158 27.84 -16.15 -3.25
N LYS A 159 29.05 -15.56 -3.37
CA LYS A 159 29.28 -14.12 -3.17
C LYS A 159 28.33 -13.25 -4.00
N ASP A 160 28.10 -13.62 -5.25
CA ASP A 160 27.28 -12.83 -6.18
C ASP A 160 25.76 -12.95 -5.93
N LEU A 161 25.35 -13.82 -4.99
CA LEU A 161 23.96 -13.98 -4.55
C LEU A 161 23.61 -13.08 -3.36
N VAL A 162 24.59 -12.36 -2.79
CA VAL A 162 24.36 -11.45 -1.66
C VAL A 162 23.52 -10.26 -2.12
N GLN A 163 22.41 -10.06 -1.43
CA GLN A 163 21.56 -8.88 -1.56
C GLN A 163 21.54 -8.18 -0.20
N LEU A 164 22.27 -7.07 -0.11
CA LEU A 164 22.40 -6.30 1.12
C LEU A 164 22.43 -4.81 0.80
N TYR A 165 21.44 -4.07 1.29
CA TYR A 165 21.33 -2.62 1.09
C TYR A 165 21.07 -1.90 2.41
N LEU A 166 22.13 -1.27 2.93
CA LEU A 166 22.06 -0.46 4.14
C LEU A 166 21.61 0.96 3.79
N THR A 167 20.45 1.33 4.31
CA THR A 167 19.81 2.62 4.02
C THR A 167 19.67 3.53 5.23
N SER A 168 19.79 2.98 6.44
CA SER A 168 19.63 3.76 7.67
C SER A 168 20.80 3.52 8.63
N VAL A 169 21.51 4.58 8.99
CA VAL A 169 22.42 4.60 10.15
C VAL A 169 21.79 5.50 11.20
N ASN A 170 21.38 4.94 12.33
CA ASN A 170 20.63 5.68 13.35
C ASN A 170 21.55 6.15 14.47
N HIS A 171 21.61 7.46 14.67
CA HIS A 171 22.45 8.16 15.64
C HIS A 171 21.66 8.47 16.91
N ASP A 172 21.93 7.77 18.00
CA ASP A 172 21.34 8.06 19.32
C ASP A 172 21.94 9.34 19.93
N PHE A 173 21.08 10.35 20.08
CA PHE A 173 21.41 11.65 20.68
C PHE A 173 21.00 11.74 22.17
N LEU A 174 20.12 10.84 22.62
CA LEU A 174 19.53 10.87 23.96
C LEU A 174 20.40 10.15 25.00
N ASP A 175 21.24 9.20 24.57
CA ASP A 175 22.00 8.27 25.41
C ASP A 175 21.10 7.27 26.12
N VAL A 176 20.45 6.40 25.35
CA VAL A 176 19.63 5.34 25.94
C VAL A 176 20.44 4.29 26.69
N THR A 177 21.77 4.44 26.83
CA THR A 177 22.60 3.56 27.68
C THR A 177 22.69 4.02 29.14
N LYS A 178 22.13 5.18 29.47
CA LYS A 178 22.03 5.70 30.83
C LYS A 178 20.59 5.65 31.30
N SER A 179 20.38 5.34 32.58
CA SER A 179 19.05 5.39 33.15
C SER A 179 18.55 6.83 33.20
N LEU A 180 17.52 7.11 32.42
CA LEU A 180 16.77 8.37 32.41
C LEU A 180 15.45 8.26 33.19
N SER A 181 15.16 7.07 33.74
CA SER A 181 13.97 6.83 34.55
C SER A 181 14.10 7.43 35.94
N GLY A 182 13.01 7.98 36.48
CA GLY A 182 12.99 8.57 37.80
C GLY A 182 13.30 7.56 38.92
N SER A 183 13.92 8.04 39.99
CA SER A 183 14.41 7.20 41.10
C SER A 183 13.31 6.46 41.88
N CYS A 184 12.05 6.88 41.78
CA CYS A 184 10.92 6.25 42.46
C CYS A 184 10.49 4.92 41.84
N ASN A 185 10.95 4.61 40.62
CA ASN A 185 10.69 3.33 39.98
C ASN A 185 11.34 2.16 40.75
N LEU A 186 10.67 1.01 40.78
CA LEU A 186 11.12 -0.23 41.42
C LEU A 186 11.69 -1.20 40.37
N ASP A 187 12.93 -1.64 40.55
CA ASP A 187 13.53 -2.66 39.68
C ASP A 187 12.80 -3.99 39.81
N VAL A 188 12.55 -4.67 38.68
CA VAL A 188 11.88 -5.97 38.69
C VAL A 188 12.65 -7.05 39.44
N ILE A 189 13.97 -6.95 39.60
CA ILE A 189 14.79 -7.95 40.30
C ILE A 189 14.60 -7.92 41.81
N CYS A 190 14.14 -6.79 42.38
CA CYS A 190 13.95 -6.63 43.82
C CYS A 190 13.06 -7.72 44.40
N ASP A 191 13.41 -8.23 45.58
CA ASP A 191 12.70 -9.33 46.22
C ASP A 191 12.43 -9.09 47.71
N GLN A 192 12.08 -10.16 48.44
CA GLN A 192 11.81 -10.09 49.87
C GLN A 192 13.03 -9.64 50.69
N ASP A 193 14.24 -10.04 50.32
CA ASP A 193 15.47 -9.69 51.04
C ASP A 193 15.79 -8.19 50.85
N ASP A 194 15.33 -7.61 49.74
CA ASP A 194 15.38 -6.16 49.48
C ASP A 194 14.20 -5.37 50.10
N GLY A 195 13.25 -6.05 50.76
CA GLY A 195 12.04 -5.44 51.35
C GLY A 195 10.82 -5.39 50.43
N TRP A 196 10.86 -6.04 49.28
CA TRP A 196 9.85 -6.02 48.22
C TRP A 196 9.27 -7.42 47.93
N ALA A 197 8.82 -8.13 48.97
CA ALA A 197 8.25 -9.48 48.85
C ALA A 197 7.07 -9.58 47.85
N ILE A 198 6.36 -8.48 47.61
CA ILE A 198 5.24 -8.40 46.64
C ILE A 198 5.68 -8.78 45.22
N VAL A 199 6.92 -8.47 44.82
CA VAL A 199 7.43 -8.72 43.47
C VAL A 199 7.59 -10.21 43.17
N ASN A 200 7.86 -11.04 44.20
CA ASN A 200 8.05 -12.48 44.05
C ASN A 200 6.83 -13.20 43.47
N GLY A 201 5.64 -12.64 43.65
CA GLY A 201 4.40 -13.17 43.08
C GLY A 201 4.34 -13.12 41.55
N TYR A 202 5.17 -12.30 40.89
CA TYR A 202 5.00 -11.89 39.49
C TYR A 202 6.21 -12.22 38.59
N ARG A 203 7.11 -13.10 39.03
CA ARG A 203 8.34 -13.50 38.30
C ARG A 203 8.07 -14.10 36.91
N ASP A 204 6.90 -14.67 36.72
CA ASP A 204 6.43 -15.16 35.42
C ASP A 204 6.12 -14.02 34.46
N ILE A 205 5.15 -13.16 34.78
CA ILE A 205 4.74 -12.06 33.88
C ILE A 205 5.82 -11.00 33.67
N ILE A 206 6.84 -10.91 34.54
CA ILE A 206 8.02 -10.08 34.27
C ILE A 206 8.73 -10.51 32.97
N ARG A 207 8.76 -11.81 32.67
CA ARG A 207 9.38 -12.36 31.45
C ARG A 207 8.54 -12.18 30.19
N SER A 208 7.29 -11.71 30.30
CA SER A 208 6.46 -11.43 29.12
C SER A 208 6.74 -10.07 28.50
N VAL A 209 7.38 -9.15 29.24
CA VAL A 209 7.56 -7.75 28.84
C VAL A 209 8.92 -7.52 28.22
N GLY A 210 8.95 -6.75 27.12
CA GLY A 210 10.17 -6.31 26.45
C GLY A 210 10.10 -4.84 26.05
N ALA A 211 11.23 -4.15 26.11
CA ALA A 211 11.41 -2.87 25.44
C ALA A 211 11.57 -3.11 23.93
N TYR A 212 11.22 -2.15 23.08
CA TYR A 212 11.53 -2.28 21.67
C TYR A 212 11.89 -0.95 21.00
N THR A 213 12.66 -1.05 19.91
CA THR A 213 12.92 0.06 19.00
C THR A 213 12.13 -0.10 17.71
N LEU A 214 11.73 1.02 17.10
CA LEU A 214 10.99 1.07 15.84
C LEU A 214 11.66 2.07 14.89
N ASN A 215 11.88 1.66 13.65
CA ASN A 215 12.65 2.39 12.63
C ASN A 215 14.05 2.81 13.13
N GLY A 216 14.56 2.15 14.17
CA GLY A 216 15.82 2.50 14.82
C GLY A 216 15.85 3.82 15.57
N VAL A 217 14.73 4.55 15.69
CA VAL A 217 14.67 5.92 16.23
C VAL A 217 13.63 6.14 17.33
N ASN A 218 12.51 5.42 17.25
CA ASN A 218 11.44 5.50 18.23
C ASN A 218 11.48 4.30 19.15
N THR A 219 10.90 4.45 20.33
CA THR A 219 10.94 3.38 21.32
C THR A 219 9.73 3.39 22.24
N CYS A 220 9.31 2.19 22.64
CA CYS A 220 8.16 1.91 23.51
C CYS A 220 8.37 0.59 24.25
N THR A 221 7.37 0.18 25.04
CA THR A 221 7.28 -1.13 25.68
C THR A 221 6.24 -1.99 24.96
N GLY A 222 6.46 -3.29 24.88
CA GLY A 222 5.42 -4.25 24.51
C GLY A 222 5.54 -5.55 25.30
N PHE A 223 4.68 -6.51 25.00
CA PHE A 223 4.64 -7.77 25.74
C PHE A 223 4.11 -8.93 24.91
N LEU A 224 4.56 -10.14 25.22
CA LEU A 224 4.04 -11.38 24.67
C LEU A 224 2.67 -11.70 25.29
N VAL A 225 1.72 -12.06 24.45
CA VAL A 225 0.36 -12.44 24.86
C VAL A 225 0.06 -13.87 24.44
N ASN A 226 -0.56 -14.63 25.33
CA ASN A 226 -1.00 -16.00 25.06
C ASN A 226 -2.27 -16.00 24.20
N ASN A 227 -2.58 -17.12 23.55
CA ASN A 227 -3.83 -17.35 22.84
C ASN A 227 -4.51 -18.63 23.38
N VAL A 228 -5.76 -18.87 22.97
CA VAL A 228 -6.54 -20.04 23.43
C VAL A 228 -5.88 -21.38 23.03
N ASN A 229 -5.04 -21.40 22.00
CA ASN A 229 -4.32 -22.60 21.57
C ASN A 229 -3.13 -22.95 22.47
N GLN A 230 -2.63 -21.99 23.25
CA GLN A 230 -1.47 -22.17 24.14
C GLN A 230 -0.26 -22.79 23.43
N ASP A 231 0.01 -22.27 22.23
CA ASP A 231 0.98 -22.83 21.29
C ASP A 231 2.32 -22.06 21.24
N GLY A 232 2.45 -21.01 22.06
CA GLY A 232 3.64 -20.15 22.10
C GLY A 232 3.84 -19.31 20.83
N THR A 233 2.78 -19.09 20.03
CA THR A 233 2.83 -18.13 18.93
C THR A 233 3.30 -16.76 19.44
N PRO A 234 4.32 -16.13 18.82
CA PRO A 234 4.96 -14.92 19.32
C PRO A 234 4.13 -13.66 19.05
N PHE A 235 2.87 -13.64 19.50
CA PHE A 235 2.06 -12.44 19.49
C PHE A 235 2.63 -11.40 20.45
N PHE A 236 2.98 -10.24 19.91
CA PHE A 236 3.55 -9.12 20.65
C PHE A 236 2.59 -7.93 20.61
N MET A 237 2.12 -7.49 21.77
CA MET A 237 1.18 -6.39 21.92
C MET A 237 1.89 -5.11 22.37
N THR A 238 1.42 -3.97 21.87
CA THR A 238 1.89 -2.62 22.21
C THR A 238 0.78 -1.59 22.02
N ALA A 239 1.09 -0.31 22.20
CA ALA A 239 0.19 0.81 21.97
C ALA A 239 0.16 1.24 20.50
N ASN A 240 -1.03 1.59 20.00
CA ASN A 240 -1.23 2.02 18.62
C ASN A 240 -0.52 3.35 18.30
N HIS A 241 -0.41 4.26 19.28
CA HIS A 241 0.30 5.52 19.11
C HIS A 241 1.82 5.34 18.97
N CYS A 242 2.39 4.19 19.36
CA CYS A 242 3.80 3.90 19.14
C CYS A 242 4.16 3.70 17.65
N GLY A 243 3.17 3.63 16.77
CA GLY A 243 3.37 3.73 15.33
C GLY A 243 3.78 2.43 14.63
N VAL A 244 3.60 1.27 15.28
CA VAL A 244 3.77 -0.03 14.63
C VAL A 244 2.62 -0.25 13.65
N ARG A 245 2.94 -0.34 12.35
CA ARG A 245 2.03 -0.43 11.20
C ARG A 245 2.63 -1.37 10.18
N THR A 246 1.88 -1.75 9.15
CA THR A 246 2.37 -2.63 8.07
C THR A 246 3.74 -2.22 7.50
N GLY A 247 3.99 -0.92 7.29
CA GLY A 247 5.26 -0.43 6.75
C GLY A 247 6.40 -0.29 7.77
N SER A 248 6.12 -0.32 9.08
CA SER A 248 7.11 -0.14 10.15
C SER A 248 7.30 -1.36 11.03
N ALA A 249 6.38 -2.33 11.04
CA ALA A 249 6.50 -3.55 11.83
C ALA A 249 7.79 -4.36 11.53
N PRO A 250 8.28 -4.44 10.26
CA PRO A 250 9.57 -5.05 9.95
C PRO A 250 10.78 -4.43 10.66
N SER A 251 10.66 -3.19 11.17
CA SER A 251 11.74 -2.49 11.87
C SER A 251 11.69 -2.59 13.39
N LEU A 252 10.75 -3.37 13.91
CA LEU A 252 10.62 -3.64 15.33
C LEU A 252 11.78 -4.52 15.80
N VAL A 253 12.49 -4.10 16.85
CA VAL A 253 13.50 -4.93 17.54
C VAL A 253 13.14 -4.98 19.02
N ALA A 254 12.69 -6.14 19.50
CA ALA A 254 12.26 -6.36 20.88
C ALA A 254 13.40 -6.92 21.72
N TYR A 255 13.65 -6.32 22.89
CA TYR A 255 14.71 -6.69 23.84
C TYR A 255 14.12 -7.38 25.07
N TRP A 256 14.55 -8.61 25.30
CA TRP A 256 14.12 -9.45 26.42
C TRP A 256 15.11 -9.40 27.56
N ASN A 257 14.62 -9.62 28.78
CA ASN A 257 15.44 -9.65 30.01
C ASN A 257 16.34 -8.41 30.18
N TYR A 258 15.92 -7.27 29.59
CA TYR A 258 16.61 -6.01 29.74
C TYR A 258 16.24 -5.36 31.08
N GLU A 259 16.92 -5.78 32.13
CA GLU A 259 16.66 -5.37 33.51
C GLU A 259 17.96 -5.23 34.31
N ASN A 260 17.92 -4.46 35.40
CA ASN A 260 19.10 -4.25 36.23
C ASN A 260 19.45 -5.53 36.99
N SER A 261 20.73 -5.88 37.08
CA SER A 261 21.17 -7.16 37.67
C SER A 261 21.10 -7.19 39.20
N THR A 262 20.77 -6.06 39.84
CA THR A 262 20.70 -5.89 41.31
C THR A 262 19.53 -4.98 41.65
N CYS A 263 18.91 -5.17 42.83
CA CYS A 263 17.87 -4.26 43.28
C CYS A 263 18.50 -2.92 43.68
N ARG A 264 18.15 -1.84 42.96
CA ARG A 264 18.57 -0.50 43.37
C ARG A 264 17.55 0.06 44.36
N PRO A 265 17.98 0.62 45.51
CA PRO A 265 17.05 1.16 46.50
C PRO A 265 16.14 2.23 45.90
N VAL A 266 14.82 2.06 46.05
CA VAL A 266 13.80 2.99 45.55
C VAL A 266 14.00 4.38 46.16
N GLY A 267 13.85 5.42 45.34
CA GLY A 267 14.05 6.83 45.72
C GLY A 267 15.52 7.24 45.86
N SER A 268 16.48 6.34 45.64
CA SER A 268 17.90 6.66 45.72
C SER A 268 18.46 7.18 44.39
N GLY A 269 19.58 7.92 44.46
CA GLY A 269 20.34 8.31 43.28
C GLY A 269 20.87 7.12 42.45
N ALA A 270 20.96 5.92 43.04
CA ALA A 270 21.29 4.70 42.30
C ALA A 270 20.11 4.26 41.42
N SER A 271 18.87 4.26 41.94
CA SER A 271 17.69 3.88 41.15
C SER A 271 17.44 4.84 39.98
N GLY A 272 17.69 6.14 40.17
CA GLY A 272 17.66 7.13 39.08
C GLY A 272 18.99 7.27 38.31
N GLY A 273 19.97 6.42 38.58
CA GLY A 273 21.30 6.45 37.98
C GLY A 273 21.53 5.29 37.01
N GLN A 274 22.70 5.28 36.34
CA GLN A 274 23.02 4.31 35.28
C GLN A 274 22.78 2.85 35.72
N GLY A 275 22.00 2.11 34.90
CA GLY A 275 21.78 0.67 35.07
C GLY A 275 22.82 -0.18 34.33
N ASN A 276 22.69 -1.50 34.45
CA ASN A 276 23.59 -2.47 33.83
C ASN A 276 22.87 -3.58 33.06
N GLY A 277 21.63 -3.33 32.62
CA GLY A 277 20.86 -4.34 31.89
C GLY A 277 21.45 -4.67 30.51
N SER A 278 21.31 -5.93 30.10
CA SER A 278 21.78 -6.39 28.78
C SER A 278 20.68 -6.30 27.73
N ARG A 279 21.07 -5.98 26.48
CA ARG A 279 20.20 -5.99 25.29
C ARG A 279 20.56 -7.12 24.30
N ALA A 280 21.37 -8.08 24.74
CA ALA A 280 21.87 -9.15 23.88
C ALA A 280 20.81 -10.22 23.52
N VAL A 281 19.69 -10.26 24.25
CA VAL A 281 18.58 -11.18 23.98
C VAL A 281 17.47 -10.38 23.30
N PHE A 282 17.23 -10.66 22.02
CA PHE A 282 16.26 -9.91 21.22
C PHE A 282 15.61 -10.78 20.14
N ASN A 283 14.52 -10.25 19.57
CA ASN A 283 13.95 -10.64 18.28
C ASN A 283 13.93 -9.38 17.38
N SER A 284 14.12 -9.56 16.08
CA SER A 284 14.03 -8.50 15.08
C SER A 284 12.93 -8.84 14.08
N GLY A 285 12.21 -7.83 13.62
CA GLY A 285 11.16 -7.99 12.64
C GLY A 285 9.82 -8.43 13.23
N ALA A 286 8.75 -8.00 12.58
CA ALA A 286 7.38 -8.36 12.92
C ALA A 286 6.42 -8.08 11.76
N ILE A 287 5.31 -8.82 11.76
CA ILE A 287 4.13 -8.59 10.92
C ILE A 287 3.08 -7.83 11.75
N HIS A 288 2.55 -6.74 11.20
CA HIS A 288 1.41 -6.03 11.77
C HIS A 288 0.11 -6.84 11.54
N LEU A 289 -0.62 -7.15 12.61
CA LEU A 289 -1.87 -7.92 12.53
C LEU A 289 -3.11 -7.02 12.66
N ALA A 290 -3.16 -6.23 13.75
CA ALA A 290 -4.29 -5.34 14.00
C ALA A 290 -3.89 -4.10 14.79
N SER A 291 -4.60 -2.99 14.54
CA SER A 291 -4.54 -1.78 15.35
C SER A 291 -5.92 -1.16 15.54
N TYR A 292 -6.19 -0.62 16.73
CA TYR A 292 -7.44 0.08 17.00
C TYR A 292 -7.18 1.34 17.83
N ALA A 293 -7.37 2.50 17.21
CA ALA A 293 -7.08 3.79 17.81
C ALA A 293 -7.95 4.13 19.04
N PRO A 294 -9.27 3.83 19.10
CA PRO A 294 -10.09 4.20 20.25
C PRO A 294 -9.70 3.58 21.59
N SER A 295 -9.13 2.37 21.59
CA SER A 295 -8.51 1.76 22.79
C SER A 295 -7.00 1.66 22.65
N ASP A 296 -6.40 2.42 21.73
CA ASP A 296 -4.97 2.53 21.46
C ASP A 296 -4.15 1.23 21.46
N VAL A 297 -4.67 0.15 20.86
CA VAL A 297 -3.99 -1.16 20.87
C VAL A 297 -3.38 -1.48 19.52
N THR A 298 -2.21 -2.12 19.53
CA THR A 298 -1.63 -2.81 18.38
C THR A 298 -1.17 -4.21 18.79
N ILE A 299 -1.42 -5.19 17.92
CA ILE A 299 -0.88 -6.54 18.03
C ILE A 299 -0.11 -6.89 16.77
N THR A 300 1.07 -7.49 16.95
CA THR A 300 1.95 -7.97 15.89
C THR A 300 2.31 -9.43 16.11
N LEU A 301 2.78 -10.09 15.07
CA LEU A 301 3.44 -11.39 15.13
C LEU A 301 4.94 -11.16 14.93
N LEU A 302 5.80 -11.56 15.85
CA LEU A 302 7.25 -11.54 15.57
C LEU A 302 7.58 -12.55 14.47
N ASP A 303 8.51 -12.20 13.58
CA ASP A 303 8.83 -13.04 12.41
C ASP A 303 9.39 -14.41 12.81
N ASP A 304 10.21 -14.39 13.86
CA ASP A 304 10.80 -15.59 14.47
C ASP A 304 10.12 -16.01 15.77
N ALA A 305 10.28 -17.29 16.10
CA ALA A 305 10.04 -17.78 17.46
C ALA A 305 10.83 -16.94 18.48
N VAL A 306 10.23 -16.71 19.66
CA VAL A 306 10.89 -15.90 20.70
C VAL A 306 12.24 -16.51 21.03
N ASN A 307 13.28 -15.67 21.10
CA ASN A 307 14.63 -16.10 21.42
C ASN A 307 14.62 -17.01 22.68
N PRO A 308 15.09 -18.27 22.60
CA PRO A 308 15.00 -19.20 23.74
C PRO A 308 15.69 -18.69 25.01
N ALA A 309 16.72 -17.84 24.89
CA ALA A 309 17.39 -17.22 26.02
C ALA A 309 16.53 -16.18 26.76
N ALA A 310 15.41 -15.74 26.14
CA ALA A 310 14.41 -14.92 26.82
C ALA A 310 13.73 -15.70 27.95
N ASN A 311 13.68 -17.04 27.86
CA ASN A 311 12.84 -17.88 28.73
C ASN A 311 11.43 -17.28 28.81
N ALA A 312 10.80 -17.12 27.66
CA ALA A 312 9.61 -16.28 27.52
C ALA A 312 8.43 -16.80 28.34
N PHE A 313 7.62 -15.87 28.83
CA PHE A 313 6.29 -16.13 29.36
C PHE A 313 5.28 -15.39 28.47
N PHE A 314 4.24 -16.08 28.01
CA PHE A 314 3.16 -15.49 27.23
C PHE A 314 2.06 -15.10 28.20
N ALA A 315 1.80 -13.80 28.34
CA ALA A 315 0.85 -13.30 29.34
C ALA A 315 -0.58 -13.78 29.06
N GLY A 316 -1.28 -14.22 30.11
CA GLY A 316 -2.72 -14.43 30.04
C GLY A 316 -3.47 -13.09 29.90
N TRP A 317 -4.75 -13.14 29.57
CA TRP A 317 -5.56 -11.93 29.37
C TRP A 317 -7.01 -12.13 29.79
N SER A 318 -7.70 -11.01 30.01
CA SER A 318 -9.12 -10.98 30.35
C SER A 318 -9.85 -9.91 29.56
N ALA A 319 -10.68 -10.36 28.61
CA ALA A 319 -11.64 -9.58 27.85
C ALA A 319 -13.00 -9.43 28.58
N GLU A 320 -13.09 -9.78 29.87
CA GLU A 320 -14.31 -9.55 30.65
C GLU A 320 -14.60 -8.05 30.89
N ALA A 321 -15.88 -7.69 30.85
CA ALA A 321 -16.39 -6.33 31.02
C ALA A 321 -16.26 -5.72 32.43
N PRO A 322 -16.24 -6.49 33.55
CA PRO A 322 -15.99 -5.92 34.87
C PRO A 322 -14.53 -5.46 35.03
N VAL A 323 -14.32 -4.21 35.44
CA VAL A 323 -12.98 -3.66 35.71
C VAL A 323 -12.32 -4.30 36.94
N PRO A 324 -10.97 -4.36 37.03
CA PRO A 324 -10.27 -4.72 38.26
C PRO A 324 -10.69 -3.81 39.43
N SER A 325 -11.08 -4.40 40.56
CA SER A 325 -11.52 -3.69 41.76
C SER A 325 -10.50 -3.71 42.91
N ASP A 326 -9.35 -4.33 42.68
CA ASP A 326 -8.26 -4.51 43.66
C ASP A 326 -6.94 -4.10 42.97
N THR A 327 -5.83 -4.67 43.43
CA THR A 327 -4.48 -4.40 42.97
C THR A 327 -4.31 -4.60 41.47
N VAL A 328 -3.73 -3.61 40.81
CA VAL A 328 -3.26 -3.70 39.42
C VAL A 328 -1.75 -3.49 39.36
N ILE A 329 -1.12 -4.16 38.39
CA ILE A 329 0.34 -4.23 38.26
C ILE A 329 0.75 -3.78 36.87
N ALA A 330 1.67 -2.84 36.76
CA ALA A 330 2.33 -2.50 35.49
C ALA A 330 3.77 -3.00 35.50
N ILE A 331 4.20 -3.59 34.40
CA ILE A 331 5.59 -3.97 34.17
C ILE A 331 6.02 -3.29 32.87
N HIS A 332 7.05 -2.45 32.93
CA HIS A 332 7.30 -1.48 31.86
C HIS A 332 8.77 -1.07 31.75
N HIS A 333 9.13 -0.42 30.65
CA HIS A 333 10.45 0.14 30.42
C HIS A 333 10.39 1.68 30.33
N PRO A 334 10.49 2.41 31.45
CA PRO A 334 10.48 3.88 31.45
C PRO A 334 11.78 4.40 30.82
N GLY A 335 11.67 5.35 29.89
CA GLY A 335 12.78 5.85 29.05
C GLY A 335 13.38 4.79 28.12
N VAL A 336 12.67 3.65 27.96
CA VAL A 336 13.16 2.41 27.32
C VAL A 336 14.50 1.97 27.92
N GLN A 337 14.56 2.08 29.25
CA GLN A 337 15.65 1.64 30.11
C GLN A 337 15.32 0.29 30.75
N GLU A 338 16.07 -0.12 31.77
CA GLU A 338 15.84 -1.36 32.49
C GLU A 338 14.40 -1.49 33.00
N LYS A 339 13.87 -2.70 32.90
CA LYS A 339 12.50 -3.06 33.28
C LYS A 339 12.19 -2.71 34.73
N ARG A 340 11.01 -2.13 34.94
CA ARG A 340 10.46 -1.73 36.25
C ARG A 340 9.10 -2.36 36.48
N ILE A 341 8.67 -2.37 37.75
CA ILE A 341 7.33 -2.81 38.17
C ILE A 341 6.68 -1.76 39.06
N SER A 342 5.38 -1.52 38.84
CA SER A 342 4.58 -0.55 39.58
C SER A 342 3.28 -1.20 40.05
N PHE A 343 2.78 -0.77 41.21
CA PHE A 343 1.56 -1.30 41.83
C PHE A 343 0.61 -0.17 42.19
N SER A 344 -0.67 -0.35 41.90
CA SER A 344 -1.74 0.49 42.46
C SER A 344 -2.70 -0.39 43.25
N PHE A 345 -3.04 0.06 44.46
CA PHE A 345 -4.03 -0.58 45.32
C PHE A 345 -5.40 0.10 45.24
N ASN A 346 -5.53 1.09 44.36
CA ASN A 346 -6.75 1.87 44.20
C ASN A 346 -7.64 1.28 43.10
N GLN A 347 -8.94 1.55 43.22
CA GLN A 347 -9.93 1.03 42.28
C GLN A 347 -9.77 1.69 40.91
N THR A 348 -9.56 0.88 39.88
CA THR A 348 -9.57 1.34 38.49
C THR A 348 -10.98 1.58 37.97
N TYR A 349 -11.13 2.48 37.01
CA TYR A 349 -12.41 2.76 36.36
C TYR A 349 -12.25 3.07 34.88
N ARG A 350 -13.34 2.94 34.13
CA ARG A 350 -13.35 3.27 32.70
C ARG A 350 -13.46 4.77 32.49
N THR A 351 -12.81 5.27 31.45
CA THR A 351 -12.87 6.68 31.03
C THR A 351 -12.77 6.81 29.51
N ASN A 352 -13.16 7.95 28.95
CA ASN A 352 -12.92 8.28 27.54
C ASN A 352 -11.54 8.94 27.35
N ASN A 353 -11.10 9.72 28.34
CA ASN A 353 -9.92 10.56 28.31
C ASN A 353 -9.21 10.47 29.67
N GLY A 354 -7.91 10.70 29.74
CA GLY A 354 -7.19 10.73 31.01
C GLY A 354 -7.60 11.87 31.94
N GLY A 355 -7.63 11.60 33.25
CA GLY A 355 -7.96 12.57 34.30
C GLY A 355 -9.44 12.92 34.34
N GLY A 356 -10.27 12.06 33.75
CA GLY A 356 -11.70 12.25 33.58
C GLY A 356 -12.52 11.58 34.67
N THR A 357 -13.80 11.96 34.77
CA THR A 357 -14.74 11.26 35.65
C THR A 357 -15.05 9.85 35.12
N PRO A 358 -15.30 8.85 36.00
CA PRO A 358 -15.67 7.51 35.58
C PRO A 358 -16.81 7.49 34.56
N ASN A 359 -16.58 6.81 33.43
CA ASN A 359 -17.55 6.57 32.37
C ASN A 359 -17.64 5.06 32.07
N PRO A 360 -18.76 4.39 32.39
CA PRO A 360 -18.96 2.97 32.10
C PRO A 360 -18.91 2.60 30.61
N ALA A 361 -19.04 3.57 29.69
CA ALA A 361 -18.88 3.36 28.25
C ALA A 361 -17.47 3.71 27.74
N GLY A 362 -16.53 4.05 28.64
CA GLY A 362 -15.19 4.49 28.30
C GLY A 362 -14.34 3.43 27.60
N ASN A 363 -13.47 3.87 26.69
CA ASN A 363 -12.57 2.98 25.94
C ASN A 363 -11.24 2.70 26.66
N LEU A 364 -10.95 3.48 27.69
CA LEU A 364 -9.72 3.42 28.47
C LEU A 364 -10.03 2.99 29.90
N LEU A 365 -9.04 2.39 30.55
CA LEU A 365 -9.02 2.01 31.96
C LEU A 365 -8.03 2.93 32.67
N GLU A 366 -8.52 3.72 33.61
CA GLU A 366 -7.71 4.68 34.38
C GLU A 366 -7.24 4.04 35.69
N VAL A 367 -5.94 4.19 35.95
CA VAL A 367 -5.29 3.97 37.24
C VAL A 367 -5.12 5.36 37.85
N PRO A 368 -5.87 5.71 38.92
CA PRO A 368 -5.91 7.09 39.43
C PRO A 368 -4.57 7.57 39.99
N ASP A 369 -3.79 6.67 40.57
CA ASP A 369 -2.47 6.90 41.15
C ASP A 369 -1.71 5.57 41.32
N TRP A 370 -0.38 5.64 41.42
CA TRP A 370 0.49 4.50 41.72
C TRP A 370 0.89 4.49 43.19
N SER A 371 0.63 3.40 43.90
CA SER A 371 1.03 3.23 45.30
C SER A 371 2.51 2.88 45.46
N ILE A 372 3.10 2.22 44.44
CA ILE A 372 4.51 1.89 44.34
C ILE A 372 4.94 2.09 42.89
N GLY A 373 6.03 2.83 42.67
CA GLY A 373 6.52 3.15 41.33
C GLY A 373 5.67 4.20 40.61
N THR A 374 5.84 4.30 39.30
CA THR A 374 5.08 5.15 38.36
C THR A 374 5.18 4.55 36.96
N THR A 375 4.66 5.21 35.93
CA THR A 375 5.14 5.06 34.54
C THR A 375 5.78 6.36 34.06
N GLU A 376 6.53 6.33 32.95
CA GLU A 376 7.17 7.50 32.33
C GLU A 376 7.21 7.33 30.79
N GLY A 377 7.68 8.34 30.05
CA GLY A 377 7.83 8.24 28.59
C GLY A 377 8.67 7.03 28.17
N GLY A 378 8.19 6.20 27.25
CA GLY A 378 8.78 4.90 26.89
C GLY A 378 8.03 3.70 27.48
N SER A 379 7.28 3.89 28.57
CA SER A 379 6.40 2.86 29.14
C SER A 379 5.16 2.58 28.27
N SER A 380 4.87 3.44 27.27
CA SER A 380 3.76 3.28 26.32
C SER A 380 3.73 1.87 25.74
N GLY A 381 2.53 1.26 25.73
CA GLY A 381 2.32 -0.12 25.28
C GLY A 381 2.56 -1.20 26.35
N SER A 382 3.07 -0.85 27.53
CA SER A 382 3.22 -1.81 28.64
C SER A 382 1.89 -2.37 29.14
N PRO A 383 1.84 -3.65 29.58
CA PRO A 383 0.62 -4.28 30.06
C PRO A 383 0.24 -3.80 31.47
N LEU A 384 -1.07 -3.70 31.71
CA LEU A 384 -1.67 -3.64 33.05
C LEU A 384 -2.26 -5.00 33.39
N PHE A 385 -1.78 -5.62 34.47
CA PHE A 385 -2.24 -6.91 34.95
C PHE A 385 -3.20 -6.78 36.13
N ASP A 386 -4.13 -7.71 36.26
CA ASP A 386 -4.86 -7.94 37.50
C ASP A 386 -4.12 -8.91 38.45
N THR A 387 -4.69 -9.16 39.63
CA THR A 387 -4.13 -10.09 40.63
C THR A 387 -4.07 -11.55 40.18
N ARG A 388 -4.77 -11.91 39.10
CA ARG A 388 -4.67 -13.24 38.45
C ARG A 388 -3.62 -13.25 37.36
N LYS A 389 -2.82 -12.18 37.23
CA LYS A 389 -1.75 -12.02 36.25
C LYS A 389 -2.25 -12.00 34.80
N ARG A 390 -3.48 -11.54 34.60
CA ARG A 390 -4.09 -11.41 33.28
C ARG A 390 -4.07 -9.96 32.83
N VAL A 391 -3.68 -9.73 31.59
CA VAL A 391 -3.68 -8.40 30.98
C VAL A 391 -5.10 -7.86 30.87
N ARG A 392 -5.27 -6.61 31.33
CA ARG A 392 -6.52 -5.83 31.33
C ARG A 392 -6.47 -4.62 30.41
N GLY A 393 -5.29 -4.30 29.90
CA GLY A 393 -5.06 -3.23 28.94
C GLY A 393 -3.57 -2.97 28.72
N GLN A 394 -3.26 -2.05 27.82
CA GLN A 394 -1.90 -1.60 27.52
C GLN A 394 -1.79 -0.08 27.64
N LEU A 395 -0.65 0.44 28.12
CA LEU A 395 -0.52 1.86 28.48
C LEU A 395 -0.68 2.77 27.26
N PHE A 396 -1.66 3.68 27.33
CA PHE A 396 -1.81 4.79 26.38
C PHE A 396 -0.97 6.00 26.80
N GLY A 397 -0.94 6.30 28.11
CA GLY A 397 -0.14 7.36 28.71
C GLY A 397 -0.82 7.96 29.93
N GLY A 398 -0.28 9.05 30.46
CA GLY A 398 -0.80 9.73 31.64
C GLY A 398 0.09 10.86 32.09
N ASN A 399 -0.21 11.40 33.27
CA ASN A 399 0.56 12.46 33.91
C ASN A 399 1.43 11.96 35.07
N ALA A 400 1.34 10.66 35.38
CA ALA A 400 2.16 10.02 36.40
C ALA A 400 3.65 10.23 36.11
N ALA A 401 4.40 10.64 37.13
CA ALA A 401 5.85 10.79 37.09
C ALA A 401 6.41 10.73 38.51
N CYS A 402 7.72 10.49 38.65
CA CYS A 402 8.32 10.56 39.97
C CYS A 402 8.15 11.95 40.60
N GLY A 403 7.52 11.98 41.79
CA GLY A 403 7.26 13.21 42.54
C GLY A 403 5.84 13.77 42.40
N ASN A 404 4.94 13.07 41.70
CA ASN A 404 3.51 13.34 41.71
C ASN A 404 2.69 12.05 41.95
N ASP A 405 1.40 12.21 42.24
CA ASP A 405 0.42 11.13 42.42
C ASP A 405 -0.68 11.25 41.33
N GLU A 406 -0.26 11.49 40.08
CA GLU A 406 -1.17 11.67 38.94
C GLU A 406 -1.50 10.33 38.26
N TYR A 407 -2.53 10.34 37.43
CA TYR A 407 -3.09 9.15 36.80
C TYR A 407 -2.30 8.63 35.59
N ASP A 408 -2.55 7.36 35.27
CA ASP A 408 -2.27 6.74 33.96
C ASP A 408 -3.53 6.12 33.37
N VAL A 409 -3.63 6.08 32.03
CA VAL A 409 -4.69 5.42 31.29
C VAL A 409 -4.16 4.33 30.37
N TYR A 410 -4.87 3.21 30.36
CA TYR A 410 -4.58 2.02 29.58
C TYR A 410 -5.72 1.78 28.59
N GLY A 411 -5.42 1.39 27.35
CA GLY A 411 -6.42 0.90 26.43
C GLY A 411 -7.16 -0.31 27.00
N TYR A 412 -8.48 -0.24 27.15
CA TYR A 412 -9.19 -1.28 27.86
C TYR A 412 -9.32 -2.56 27.02
N PHE A 413 -8.77 -3.69 27.49
CA PHE A 413 -8.68 -4.93 26.71
C PHE A 413 -10.05 -5.45 26.24
N HIS A 414 -11.10 -5.28 27.06
CA HIS A 414 -12.48 -5.63 26.69
C HIS A 414 -12.96 -4.89 25.43
N VAL A 415 -12.58 -3.62 25.27
CA VAL A 415 -12.93 -2.82 24.09
C VAL A 415 -12.11 -3.24 22.88
N SER A 416 -10.81 -3.51 23.10
CA SER A 416 -9.90 -4.06 22.08
C SER A 416 -10.33 -5.43 21.56
N TRP A 417 -11.07 -6.22 22.35
CA TRP A 417 -11.52 -7.57 21.99
C TRP A 417 -12.36 -7.60 20.72
N THR A 418 -13.40 -6.76 20.65
CA THR A 418 -14.26 -6.60 19.47
C THR A 418 -13.80 -5.47 18.55
N GLY A 419 -13.11 -4.47 19.12
CA GLY A 419 -12.46 -3.39 18.39
C GLY A 419 -13.36 -2.70 17.36
N GLY A 420 -12.86 -2.52 16.14
CA GLY A 420 -13.60 -1.92 15.03
C GLY A 420 -14.53 -2.87 14.24
N GLY A 421 -14.67 -4.13 14.67
CA GLY A 421 -15.54 -5.12 14.03
C GLY A 421 -14.89 -5.91 12.89
N THR A 422 -13.62 -5.67 12.57
CA THR A 422 -12.85 -6.41 11.56
C THR A 422 -11.58 -7.02 12.17
N PRO A 423 -11.01 -8.11 11.60
CA PRO A 423 -9.77 -8.71 12.11
C PRO A 423 -8.59 -7.75 12.23
N GLN A 424 -8.49 -6.76 11.33
CA GLN A 424 -7.43 -5.74 11.34
C GLN A 424 -7.61 -4.67 12.44
N THR A 425 -8.72 -4.69 13.15
CA THR A 425 -9.07 -3.69 14.16
C THR A 425 -9.48 -4.29 15.50
N ARG A 426 -9.24 -5.58 15.76
CA ARG A 426 -9.64 -6.25 17.01
C ARG A 426 -8.72 -7.42 17.39
N LEU A 427 -8.82 -7.88 18.64
CA LEU A 427 -7.95 -8.93 19.19
C LEU A 427 -8.49 -10.36 19.03
N MET A 428 -9.82 -10.53 18.98
CA MET A 428 -10.43 -11.86 19.12
C MET A 428 -10.02 -12.86 18.03
N ASP A 429 -9.80 -12.41 16.79
CA ASP A 429 -9.40 -13.32 15.68
C ASP A 429 -7.99 -13.89 15.87
N TRP A 430 -7.16 -13.21 16.67
CA TRP A 430 -5.76 -13.60 16.93
C TRP A 430 -5.64 -14.41 18.22
N LEU A 431 -6.39 -14.03 19.26
CA LEU A 431 -6.25 -14.61 20.60
C LEU A 431 -7.25 -15.74 20.86
N ASP A 432 -8.39 -15.76 20.18
CA ASP A 432 -9.35 -16.87 20.14
C ASP A 432 -9.72 -17.17 18.66
N PRO A 433 -8.75 -17.61 17.84
CA PRO A 433 -8.94 -17.81 16.39
C PRO A 433 -10.04 -18.82 16.04
N CYS A 434 -10.42 -19.62 17.03
CA CYS A 434 -11.43 -20.66 16.94
C CYS A 434 -12.84 -20.21 17.34
N GLY A 435 -12.97 -18.99 17.86
CA GLY A 435 -14.24 -18.48 18.37
C GLY A 435 -14.82 -19.35 19.49
N THR A 436 -13.98 -19.88 20.38
CA THR A 436 -14.42 -20.71 21.52
C THR A 436 -15.34 -19.95 22.48
N GLY A 437 -15.31 -18.62 22.44
CA GLY A 437 -16.06 -17.75 23.34
C GLY A 437 -15.34 -17.52 24.67
N SER A 438 -14.07 -17.93 24.77
CA SER A 438 -13.24 -17.73 25.94
C SER A 438 -12.96 -16.23 26.13
N LEU A 439 -13.41 -15.66 27.24
CA LEU A 439 -13.12 -14.26 27.60
C LEU A 439 -11.91 -14.12 28.53
N THR A 440 -11.38 -15.23 29.04
CA THR A 440 -10.16 -15.22 29.86
C THR A 440 -9.32 -16.46 29.63
N ILE A 441 -8.00 -16.29 29.64
CA ILE A 441 -7.03 -17.38 29.74
C ILE A 441 -5.89 -17.00 30.69
N ASP A 442 -5.24 -18.00 31.28
CA ASP A 442 -4.00 -17.79 32.05
C ASP A 442 -2.78 -17.75 31.11
N GLY A 443 -1.63 -17.37 31.66
CA GLY A 443 -0.39 -17.30 30.89
C GLY A 443 0.21 -18.68 30.60
N PHE A 444 1.06 -18.72 29.58
CA PHE A 444 1.72 -19.92 29.09
C PHE A 444 3.23 -19.77 29.17
N ASP A 445 3.91 -20.75 29.77
CA ASP A 445 5.36 -20.73 29.91
C ASP A 445 6.01 -21.41 28.70
N SER A 446 6.96 -20.75 28.04
CA SER A 446 7.70 -21.32 26.91
C SER A 446 8.42 -22.63 27.27
N ALA A 447 8.76 -22.85 28.55
CA ALA A 447 9.32 -24.10 29.03
C ALA A 447 8.37 -25.31 28.88
N SER A 448 7.07 -25.09 28.67
CA SER A 448 6.09 -26.14 28.41
C SER A 448 6.07 -26.61 26.95
N LEU A 449 6.54 -25.80 25.99
CA LEU A 449 6.52 -26.11 24.55
C LEU A 449 7.11 -27.47 24.17
N PRO A 450 8.23 -27.94 24.75
CA PRO A 450 8.75 -29.27 24.45
C PRO A 450 7.75 -30.40 24.77
N THR A 451 6.77 -30.17 25.64
CA THR A 451 5.74 -31.14 26.02
C THR A 451 4.33 -30.75 25.57
N THR A 452 4.22 -29.78 24.67
CA THR A 452 2.93 -29.29 24.14
C THR A 452 2.67 -29.86 22.74
N LEU A 453 1.40 -30.13 22.42
CA LEU A 453 0.92 -30.40 21.07
C LEU A 453 0.56 -29.07 20.40
N THR A 454 1.13 -28.81 19.23
CA THR A 454 0.87 -27.57 18.48
C THR A 454 0.34 -27.87 17.09
N ALA A 455 -0.44 -26.97 16.50
CA ALA A 455 -0.89 -27.05 15.12
C ALA A 455 -0.81 -25.67 14.49
N VAL A 456 -0.48 -25.60 13.19
CA VAL A 456 -0.50 -24.31 12.45
C VAL A 456 -1.89 -23.68 12.51
N SER A 457 -2.92 -24.52 12.40
CA SER A 457 -4.28 -24.18 12.80
C SER A 457 -4.97 -25.42 13.34
N ASN A 458 -5.56 -25.28 14.51
CA ASN A 458 -6.50 -26.24 15.07
C ASN A 458 -7.95 -25.92 14.70
N CYS A 459 -8.20 -24.88 13.91
CA CYS A 459 -9.54 -24.38 13.58
C CYS A 459 -9.73 -24.23 12.07
N VAL A 460 -10.59 -25.07 11.53
CA VAL A 460 -10.70 -25.27 10.07
C VAL A 460 -12.15 -25.15 9.65
N THR A 461 -12.41 -24.25 8.71
CA THR A 461 -13.66 -24.28 7.94
C THR A 461 -13.44 -25.11 6.69
N ALA A 462 -14.26 -26.13 6.49
CA ALA A 462 -14.12 -27.04 5.36
C ALA A 462 -15.48 -27.55 4.87
N CYS A 463 -15.51 -27.96 3.61
CA CYS A 463 -16.68 -28.55 2.98
C CYS A 463 -16.90 -29.95 3.53
N ASN A 464 -18.12 -30.27 3.97
CA ASN A 464 -18.46 -31.60 4.48
C ASN A 464 -18.19 -32.73 3.47
N SER A 465 -18.22 -32.44 2.17
CA SER A 465 -17.97 -33.39 1.08
C SER A 465 -16.50 -33.65 0.78
N LEU A 466 -15.57 -32.84 1.30
CA LEU A 466 -14.14 -32.96 1.05
C LEU A 466 -13.41 -33.53 2.25
N GLY A 467 -12.38 -34.33 2.00
CA GLY A 467 -11.52 -34.85 3.06
C GLY A 467 -10.71 -33.74 3.72
N ILE A 468 -10.61 -33.78 5.05
CA ILE A 468 -9.84 -32.85 5.87
C ILE A 468 -8.60 -33.57 6.40
N SER A 469 -7.44 -32.90 6.34
CA SER A 469 -6.20 -33.36 6.93
C SER A 469 -5.52 -32.20 7.66
N ILE A 470 -5.51 -32.24 8.99
CA ILE A 470 -4.95 -31.17 9.83
C ILE A 470 -3.65 -31.67 10.46
N PRO A 471 -2.48 -31.13 10.07
CA PRO A 471 -1.21 -31.49 10.69
C PRO A 471 -1.09 -30.84 12.08
N PHE A 472 -0.63 -31.63 13.04
CA PHE A 472 -0.21 -31.16 14.36
C PHE A 472 1.12 -31.83 14.75
N GLN A 473 1.92 -31.15 15.56
CA GLN A 473 3.25 -31.56 15.94
C GLN A 473 3.31 -31.89 17.43
N LEU A 474 4.10 -32.91 17.77
CA LEU A 474 4.48 -33.17 19.15
C LEU A 474 5.70 -32.33 19.50
N GLY A 475 5.67 -31.59 20.61
CA GLY A 475 6.84 -30.93 21.16
C GLY A 475 8.06 -31.86 21.29
N SER A 476 9.26 -31.30 21.20
CA SER A 476 10.51 -32.08 21.13
C SER A 476 10.83 -32.94 22.36
N GLY A 477 10.19 -32.68 23.49
CA GLY A 477 10.32 -33.41 24.75
C GLY A 477 9.46 -34.68 24.86
N PHE A 478 8.57 -34.95 23.91
CA PHE A 478 7.82 -36.21 23.90
C PHE A 478 8.74 -37.43 23.59
N PRO A 479 8.66 -38.52 24.37
CA PRO A 479 9.42 -39.74 24.11
C PRO A 479 9.10 -40.36 22.74
N ALA A 480 10.04 -41.12 22.20
CA ALA A 480 9.77 -41.96 21.03
C ALA A 480 8.60 -42.92 21.30
N ASN A 481 7.73 -43.12 20.32
CA ASN A 481 6.52 -43.96 20.41
C ASN A 481 5.51 -43.48 21.48
N THR A 482 5.40 -42.18 21.72
CA THR A 482 4.34 -41.62 22.58
C THR A 482 2.97 -41.97 21.98
N PRO A 483 2.07 -42.64 22.74
CA PRO A 483 0.72 -42.96 22.29
C PRO A 483 -0.11 -41.70 21.98
N LEU A 484 -0.88 -41.77 20.91
CA LEU A 484 -1.83 -40.74 20.48
C LEU A 484 -3.25 -41.32 20.45
N THR A 485 -4.19 -40.61 21.06
CA THR A 485 -5.59 -41.08 21.18
C THR A 485 -6.57 -39.93 20.94
N ILE A 486 -7.64 -40.19 20.21
CA ILE A 486 -8.80 -39.31 20.17
C ILE A 486 -9.62 -39.59 21.43
N THR A 487 -9.66 -38.62 22.34
CA THR A 487 -10.29 -38.78 23.67
C THR A 487 -11.71 -38.24 23.72
N SER A 488 -12.05 -37.31 22.83
CA SER A 488 -13.40 -36.76 22.68
C SER A 488 -13.65 -36.39 21.22
N VAL A 489 -14.87 -36.61 20.75
CA VAL A 489 -15.32 -36.26 19.41
C VAL A 489 -16.79 -35.86 19.45
N SER A 490 -17.14 -34.79 18.75
CA SER A 490 -18.53 -34.38 18.56
C SER A 490 -19.34 -35.44 17.80
N PRO A 491 -20.59 -35.74 18.18
CA PRO A 491 -21.40 -36.74 17.49
C PRO A 491 -21.58 -36.43 15.99
N GLY A 492 -21.60 -37.47 15.14
CA GLY A 492 -21.87 -37.32 13.70
C GLY A 492 -20.63 -37.31 12.80
N ILE A 493 -19.43 -37.24 13.37
CA ILE A 493 -18.16 -37.37 12.64
C ILE A 493 -17.32 -38.54 13.18
N ASN A 494 -16.46 -39.12 12.33
CA ASN A 494 -15.59 -40.24 12.68
C ASN A 494 -14.14 -39.96 12.23
N PRO A 495 -13.42 -39.05 12.90
CA PRO A 495 -12.05 -38.73 12.56
C PRO A 495 -11.08 -39.86 12.93
N THR A 496 -9.95 -39.92 12.23
CA THR A 496 -8.83 -40.84 12.50
C THR A 496 -7.51 -40.08 12.59
N LEU A 497 -6.46 -40.75 13.07
CA LEU A 497 -5.10 -40.20 13.08
C LEU A 497 -4.26 -40.92 12.03
N SER A 498 -3.36 -40.20 11.35
CA SER A 498 -2.42 -40.82 10.40
C SER A 498 -1.43 -41.78 11.08
N ALA A 499 -1.21 -41.63 12.40
CA ALA A 499 -0.44 -42.53 13.25
C ALA A 499 -1.02 -42.59 14.67
N THR A 500 -0.95 -43.74 15.32
CA THR A 500 -1.41 -43.94 16.71
C THR A 500 -0.30 -43.73 17.75
N SER A 501 0.93 -43.46 17.30
CA SER A 501 2.05 -43.10 18.15
C SER A 501 3.08 -42.30 17.37
N ALA A 502 3.75 -41.34 18.01
CA ALA A 502 4.82 -40.54 17.42
C ALA A 502 5.87 -40.14 18.46
N GLY A 503 7.05 -39.71 18.02
CA GLY A 503 8.08 -39.11 18.87
C GLY A 503 8.04 -37.58 18.87
N GLY A 504 8.75 -36.95 19.79
CA GLY A 504 8.91 -35.50 19.81
C GLY A 504 9.49 -34.94 18.51
N GLY A 505 9.00 -33.79 18.09
CA GLY A 505 9.31 -33.13 16.82
C GLY A 505 8.60 -33.72 15.59
N GLN A 506 7.89 -34.84 15.71
CA GLN A 506 7.17 -35.44 14.58
C GLN A 506 5.78 -34.83 14.39
N THR A 507 5.35 -34.79 13.13
CA THR A 507 4.01 -34.36 12.71
C THR A 507 3.08 -35.55 12.53
N VAL A 508 1.85 -35.43 13.02
CA VAL A 508 0.74 -36.37 12.82
C VAL A 508 -0.46 -35.59 12.27
N ASN A 509 -1.31 -36.24 11.47
CA ASN A 509 -2.47 -35.58 10.89
C ASN A 509 -3.75 -36.11 11.55
N LEU A 510 -4.64 -35.20 11.93
CA LEU A 510 -6.06 -35.49 12.15
C LEU A 510 -6.75 -35.58 10.79
N LEU A 511 -7.39 -36.70 10.51
CA LEU A 511 -8.05 -36.99 9.23
C LEU A 511 -9.56 -37.08 9.44
N LEU A 512 -10.35 -36.40 8.62
CA LEU A 512 -11.79 -36.61 8.50
C LEU A 512 -12.13 -36.88 7.03
N ALA A 513 -12.73 -38.02 6.73
CA ALA A 513 -13.16 -38.34 5.37
C ALA A 513 -14.33 -37.44 4.94
N GLY A 514 -14.29 -36.95 3.70
CA GLY A 514 -15.39 -36.19 3.12
C GLY A 514 -16.64 -37.03 3.01
N ASN A 515 -17.74 -36.55 3.56
CA ASN A 515 -19.05 -37.17 3.49
C ASN A 515 -20.16 -36.09 3.50
N PRO A 516 -20.85 -35.86 2.36
CA PRO A 516 -21.91 -34.85 2.27
C PRO A 516 -23.12 -35.14 3.17
N ALA A 517 -23.24 -36.35 3.74
CA ALA A 517 -24.28 -36.67 4.72
C ALA A 517 -23.96 -36.16 6.14
N ILE A 518 -22.74 -35.68 6.41
CA ILE A 518 -22.41 -35.01 7.66
C ILE A 518 -23.12 -33.64 7.65
N ALA A 519 -23.92 -33.38 8.69
CA ALA A 519 -24.62 -32.11 8.82
C ALA A 519 -23.62 -30.94 8.88
N THR A 520 -24.05 -29.77 8.42
CA THR A 520 -23.26 -28.55 8.57
C THR A 520 -23.27 -28.08 10.03
N GLY A 521 -22.19 -27.44 10.45
CA GLY A 521 -22.04 -26.92 11.80
C GLY A 521 -20.64 -27.09 12.38
N THR A 522 -20.50 -26.76 13.66
CA THR A 522 -19.23 -26.80 14.38
C THR A 522 -19.06 -28.11 15.14
N TYR A 523 -17.95 -28.78 14.92
CA TYR A 523 -17.56 -30.03 15.55
C TYR A 523 -16.23 -29.88 16.27
N THR A 524 -16.07 -30.52 17.42
CA THR A 524 -14.81 -30.55 18.17
C THR A 524 -14.22 -31.96 18.21
N VAL A 525 -12.88 -32.05 18.16
CA VAL A 525 -12.12 -33.28 18.32
C VAL A 525 -10.96 -33.03 19.26
N VAL A 526 -10.80 -33.85 20.30
CA VAL A 526 -9.71 -33.72 21.28
C VAL A 526 -8.73 -34.88 21.10
N VAL A 527 -7.51 -34.56 20.72
CA VAL A 527 -6.41 -35.53 20.59
C VAL A 527 -5.48 -35.38 21.78
N ARG A 528 -5.18 -36.49 22.45
CA ARG A 528 -4.23 -36.56 23.57
C ARG A 528 -2.98 -37.32 23.17
N ALA A 529 -1.83 -36.75 23.49
CA ALA A 529 -0.55 -37.45 23.54
C ALA A 529 -0.20 -37.80 24.99
N GLY A 530 0.35 -38.98 25.22
CA GLY A 530 1.09 -39.21 26.45
C GLY A 530 1.42 -40.65 26.81
N SER A 531 2.54 -40.79 27.51
CA SER A 531 2.95 -41.97 28.27
C SER A 531 3.72 -41.54 29.52
N GLY A 532 3.27 -41.94 30.71
CA GLY A 532 3.90 -41.53 31.97
C GLY A 532 3.66 -40.05 32.32
N ASN A 533 4.74 -39.29 32.55
CA ASN A 533 4.70 -37.90 33.04
C ASN A 533 4.54 -36.83 31.95
N ASN A 534 4.71 -37.18 30.67
CA ASN A 534 4.54 -36.25 29.55
C ASN A 534 3.17 -36.51 28.93
N SER A 535 2.21 -35.61 29.16
CA SER A 535 0.91 -35.68 28.51
C SER A 535 0.35 -34.30 28.24
N ASP A 536 -0.20 -34.14 27.04
CA ASP A 536 -0.90 -32.94 26.62
C ASP A 536 -2.07 -33.30 25.69
N ALA A 537 -3.02 -32.38 25.53
CA ALA A 537 -4.15 -32.55 24.66
C ALA A 537 -4.42 -31.28 23.84
N ILE A 538 -4.63 -31.46 22.54
CA ILE A 538 -5.01 -30.41 21.60
C ILE A 538 -6.47 -30.60 21.18
N THR A 539 -7.20 -29.49 21.12
CA THR A 539 -8.59 -29.46 20.66
C THR A 539 -8.65 -28.85 19.26
N PHE A 540 -9.23 -29.58 18.32
CA PHE A 540 -9.53 -29.13 16.98
C PHE A 540 -11.00 -28.72 16.87
N THR A 541 -11.27 -27.58 16.22
CA THR A 541 -12.61 -27.10 15.91
C THR A 541 -12.81 -27.12 14.40
N LEU A 542 -13.74 -27.93 13.92
CA LEU A 542 -14.08 -28.10 12.51
C LEU A 542 -15.42 -27.43 12.25
N ASN A 543 -15.42 -26.36 11.46
CA ASN A 543 -16.65 -25.73 10.97
C ASN A 543 -16.99 -26.32 9.60
N LEU A 544 -17.88 -27.31 9.57
CA LEU A 544 -18.28 -27.98 8.35
C LEU A 544 -19.39 -27.19 7.68
N VAL A 545 -19.11 -26.67 6.49
CA VAL A 545 -20.10 -26.05 5.61
C VAL A 545 -20.59 -27.05 4.58
N ALA A 546 -21.73 -26.76 3.95
CA ALA A 546 -22.25 -27.60 2.90
C ALA A 546 -21.24 -27.68 1.74
N GLY A 547 -21.29 -28.76 0.98
CA GLY A 547 -20.44 -28.95 -0.18
C GLY A 547 -20.67 -27.91 -1.28
N GLN A 548 -20.16 -28.20 -2.47
CA GLN A 548 -20.47 -27.38 -3.64
C GLN A 548 -21.98 -27.33 -3.87
N ALA A 549 -22.50 -26.13 -4.15
CA ALA A 549 -23.90 -25.93 -4.47
C ALA A 549 -24.29 -26.69 -5.76
N ALA A 550 -25.56 -27.12 -5.84
CA ALA A 550 -26.08 -27.89 -6.95
C ALA A 550 -26.14 -27.08 -8.25
N ALA A 551 -26.08 -27.76 -9.41
CA ALA A 551 -26.22 -27.08 -10.69
C ALA A 551 -27.61 -26.41 -10.82
N PRO A 552 -27.70 -25.15 -11.28
CA PRO A 552 -28.98 -24.45 -11.42
C PRO A 552 -29.85 -25.08 -12.51
N SER A 553 -31.19 -25.00 -12.38
CA SER A 553 -32.13 -25.44 -13.41
C SER A 553 -32.52 -24.29 -14.35
N ALA A 554 -32.50 -24.50 -15.66
CA ALA A 554 -32.97 -23.52 -16.66
C ALA A 554 -34.43 -23.11 -16.46
N ASN A 555 -34.72 -21.83 -16.71
CA ASN A 555 -36.05 -21.25 -16.76
C ASN A 555 -36.40 -20.79 -18.19
N VAL A 556 -35.59 -19.90 -18.78
CA VAL A 556 -35.75 -19.43 -20.17
C VAL A 556 -34.37 -19.40 -20.85
N PRO A 557 -34.24 -19.89 -22.09
CA PRO A 557 -35.16 -20.81 -22.75
C PRO A 557 -35.24 -22.16 -22.01
N ALA A 558 -36.36 -22.86 -22.13
CA ALA A 558 -36.45 -24.24 -21.66
C ALA A 558 -35.48 -25.14 -22.46
N ASP A 559 -34.97 -26.20 -21.81
CA ASP A 559 -34.03 -27.10 -22.47
C ASP A 559 -34.63 -27.76 -23.72
N ALA A 560 -33.86 -27.75 -24.80
CA ALA A 560 -34.22 -28.20 -26.14
C ALA A 560 -35.45 -27.49 -26.75
N ALA A 561 -35.80 -26.28 -26.31
CA ALA A 561 -36.89 -25.50 -26.90
C ALA A 561 -36.60 -25.17 -28.38
N THR A 562 -37.63 -25.19 -29.22
CA THR A 562 -37.58 -24.79 -30.63
C THR A 562 -38.44 -23.55 -30.86
N GLU A 563 -38.23 -22.86 -32.00
CA GLU A 563 -38.95 -21.62 -32.34
C GLU A 563 -38.73 -20.51 -31.30
N VAL A 564 -37.57 -20.51 -30.65
CA VAL A 564 -37.20 -19.48 -29.68
C VAL A 564 -36.88 -18.18 -30.42
N ALA A 565 -37.33 -17.05 -29.89
CA ALA A 565 -37.07 -15.76 -30.50
C ALA A 565 -35.55 -15.51 -30.59
N PRO A 566 -35.03 -15.00 -31.74
CA PRO A 566 -33.60 -14.72 -31.90
C PRO A 566 -33.00 -13.71 -30.92
N ASN A 567 -33.81 -13.00 -30.13
CA ASN A 567 -33.42 -12.03 -29.11
C ASN A 567 -33.69 -12.53 -27.67
N THR A 568 -33.72 -13.85 -27.45
CA THR A 568 -34.01 -14.42 -26.11
C THR A 568 -32.88 -14.16 -25.10
N ASP A 569 -33.26 -13.89 -23.85
CA ASP A 569 -32.35 -13.91 -22.69
C ASP A 569 -32.23 -15.31 -22.08
N LEU A 570 -31.17 -15.51 -21.29
CA LEU A 570 -30.99 -16.70 -20.45
C LEU A 570 -31.44 -16.43 -19.01
N SER A 571 -32.12 -17.38 -18.37
CA SER A 571 -32.46 -17.33 -16.95
C SER A 571 -32.55 -18.71 -16.31
N TRP A 572 -32.29 -18.78 -15.00
CA TRP A 572 -32.27 -20.01 -14.22
C TRP A 572 -32.87 -19.81 -12.82
N ASN A 573 -33.22 -20.91 -12.15
CA ASN A 573 -33.75 -20.86 -10.79
C ASN A 573 -32.63 -20.71 -9.74
N ALA A 574 -32.92 -20.00 -8.65
CA ALA A 574 -31.99 -19.84 -7.54
C ALA A 574 -31.63 -21.18 -6.89
N VAL A 575 -30.36 -21.37 -6.58
CA VAL A 575 -29.81 -22.51 -5.85
C VAL A 575 -29.49 -22.10 -4.41
N THR A 576 -29.94 -22.90 -3.45
CA THR A 576 -29.61 -22.72 -2.03
C THR A 576 -28.09 -22.81 -1.81
N GLU A 577 -27.52 -21.92 -0.98
CA GLU A 577 -26.06 -21.82 -0.70
C GLU A 577 -25.18 -21.27 -1.84
N ALA A 578 -25.78 -20.93 -2.99
CA ALA A 578 -25.07 -20.17 -4.02
C ALA A 578 -24.89 -18.71 -3.58
N LEU A 579 -23.65 -18.24 -3.62
CA LEU A 579 -23.27 -16.84 -3.43
C LEU A 579 -23.35 -16.05 -4.74
N SER A 580 -23.09 -16.72 -5.87
CA SER A 580 -23.15 -16.14 -7.22
C SER A 580 -23.24 -17.24 -8.29
N TYR A 581 -23.32 -16.87 -9.57
CA TYR A 581 -23.38 -17.78 -10.71
C TYR A 581 -22.38 -17.43 -11.80
N ASP A 582 -21.91 -18.44 -12.53
CA ASP A 582 -21.19 -18.27 -13.80
C ASP A 582 -22.06 -18.84 -14.94
N VAL A 583 -22.05 -18.18 -16.09
CA VAL A 583 -22.76 -18.58 -17.32
C VAL A 583 -21.82 -18.54 -18.51
N ASP A 584 -21.94 -19.52 -19.42
CA ASP A 584 -21.33 -19.48 -20.75
C ASP A 584 -22.39 -19.73 -21.84
N PHE A 585 -22.31 -18.98 -22.94
CA PHE A 585 -23.11 -19.16 -24.15
C PHE A 585 -22.21 -19.54 -25.34
N SER A 586 -22.65 -20.48 -26.19
CA SER A 586 -21.83 -21.12 -27.22
C SER A 586 -22.68 -21.58 -28.42
N GLU A 587 -22.09 -21.55 -29.61
CA GLU A 587 -22.71 -22.13 -30.82
C GLU A 587 -22.55 -23.66 -30.90
N GLY A 588 -21.60 -24.21 -30.14
CA GLY A 588 -21.29 -25.64 -30.14
C GLY A 588 -21.47 -26.30 -28.77
N PRO A 589 -21.90 -27.59 -28.73
CA PRO A 589 -22.13 -28.32 -27.46
C PRO A 589 -20.84 -28.58 -26.68
N GLY A 590 -19.67 -28.47 -27.33
CA GLY A 590 -18.37 -28.67 -26.70
C GLY A 590 -17.85 -27.45 -25.92
N PHE A 591 -18.52 -26.30 -25.99
CA PHE A 591 -18.07 -25.04 -25.39
C PHE A 591 -16.61 -24.69 -25.75
N THR A 592 -16.19 -25.04 -26.98
CA THR A 592 -14.83 -24.79 -27.49
C THR A 592 -14.65 -23.35 -27.98
N SER A 593 -15.75 -22.68 -28.34
CA SER A 593 -15.81 -21.27 -28.72
C SER A 593 -16.96 -20.63 -27.96
N ILE A 594 -16.64 -19.97 -26.85
CA ILE A 594 -17.61 -19.23 -26.07
C ILE A 594 -17.93 -17.93 -26.81
N VAL A 595 -19.21 -17.70 -27.09
CA VAL A 595 -19.69 -16.45 -27.70
C VAL A 595 -19.67 -15.34 -26.66
N THR A 596 -20.26 -15.59 -25.49
CA THR A 596 -20.26 -14.65 -24.36
C THR A 596 -20.33 -15.40 -23.02
N SER A 597 -19.94 -14.74 -21.94
CA SER A 597 -19.91 -15.33 -20.61
C SER A 597 -20.20 -14.31 -19.51
N GLY A 598 -20.91 -14.74 -18.46
CA GLY A 598 -21.08 -14.01 -17.22
C GLY A 598 -20.34 -14.70 -16.08
N ARG A 599 -19.78 -13.92 -15.14
CA ARG A 599 -19.05 -14.42 -13.98
C ARG A 599 -19.51 -13.70 -12.72
N GLY A 600 -19.61 -14.42 -11.60
CA GLY A 600 -19.97 -13.83 -10.31
C GLY A 600 -21.34 -13.13 -10.30
N LEU A 601 -22.26 -13.57 -11.15
CA LEU A 601 -23.59 -12.96 -11.29
C LEU A 601 -24.42 -13.19 -10.02
N THR A 602 -25.03 -12.14 -9.48
CA THR A 602 -26.02 -12.24 -8.40
C THR A 602 -27.46 -12.24 -8.93
N ALA A 603 -27.67 -11.72 -10.14
CA ALA A 603 -28.91 -11.84 -10.88
C ALA A 603 -29.13 -13.28 -11.37
N LEU A 604 -30.39 -13.65 -11.59
CA LEU A 604 -30.83 -14.98 -12.07
C LEU A 604 -31.11 -15.00 -13.58
N ASN A 605 -30.61 -13.98 -14.29
CA ASN A 605 -30.71 -13.83 -15.72
C ASN A 605 -29.37 -13.34 -16.30
N PHE A 606 -29.24 -13.49 -17.61
CA PHE A 606 -28.10 -13.05 -18.38
C PHE A 606 -28.55 -12.65 -19.79
N ASP A 607 -28.38 -11.37 -20.09
CA ASP A 607 -28.66 -10.77 -21.40
C ASP A 607 -27.51 -11.09 -22.36
N LEU A 608 -27.83 -11.68 -23.51
CA LEU A 608 -26.86 -12.06 -24.52
C LEU A 608 -26.28 -10.86 -25.27
N ASN A 609 -27.03 -9.74 -25.35
CA ASN A 609 -26.72 -8.57 -26.17
C ASN A 609 -26.39 -8.89 -27.64
N GLU A 610 -26.91 -10.02 -28.14
CA GLU A 610 -26.61 -10.56 -29.47
C GLU A 610 -27.91 -11.00 -30.14
N VAL A 611 -28.02 -10.73 -31.44
CA VAL A 611 -29.14 -11.26 -32.23
C VAL A 611 -28.71 -12.58 -32.87
N LEU A 612 -29.39 -13.65 -32.46
CA LEU A 612 -29.03 -15.00 -32.85
C LEU A 612 -29.42 -15.30 -34.30
N GLN A 613 -28.65 -16.15 -34.98
CA GLN A 613 -28.98 -16.56 -36.33
C GLN A 613 -30.29 -17.35 -36.34
N PRO A 614 -31.17 -17.16 -37.34
CA PRO A 614 -32.42 -17.89 -37.43
C PRO A 614 -32.17 -19.39 -37.66
N ASN A 615 -33.13 -20.21 -37.23
CA ASN A 615 -33.10 -21.67 -37.40
C ASN A 615 -31.77 -22.33 -36.98
N THR A 616 -31.16 -21.82 -35.91
CA THR A 616 -29.83 -22.22 -35.43
C THR A 616 -29.93 -22.72 -33.99
N THR A 617 -29.24 -23.82 -33.70
CA THR A 617 -29.19 -24.40 -32.34
C THR A 617 -28.01 -23.83 -31.57
N TYR A 618 -28.28 -23.27 -30.40
CA TYR A 618 -27.29 -22.74 -29.47
C TYR A 618 -27.25 -23.55 -28.18
N TYR A 619 -26.13 -23.43 -27.46
CA TYR A 619 -25.87 -24.13 -26.20
C TYR A 619 -25.44 -23.14 -25.14
N TRP A 620 -25.92 -23.33 -23.92
CA TRP A 620 -25.50 -22.54 -22.78
C TRP A 620 -25.32 -23.40 -21.55
N ARG A 621 -24.47 -22.95 -20.63
CA ARG A 621 -24.28 -23.62 -19.35
C ARG A 621 -24.24 -22.63 -18.22
N VAL A 622 -24.74 -23.04 -17.06
CA VAL A 622 -24.73 -22.26 -15.83
C VAL A 622 -24.28 -23.12 -14.66
N ARG A 623 -23.51 -22.54 -13.74
CA ARG A 623 -23.13 -23.17 -12.47
C ARG A 623 -23.27 -22.20 -11.31
N SER A 624 -23.56 -22.73 -10.13
CA SER A 624 -23.53 -21.98 -8.87
C SER A 624 -22.10 -21.90 -8.32
N ILE A 625 -21.78 -20.79 -7.66
CA ILE A 625 -20.56 -20.59 -6.89
C ILE A 625 -20.94 -20.52 -5.41
N SER A 626 -20.30 -21.33 -4.58
CA SER A 626 -20.50 -21.38 -3.13
C SER A 626 -19.19 -21.09 -2.39
N THR A 627 -19.23 -21.06 -1.05
CA THR A 627 -18.02 -21.01 -0.20
C THR A 627 -17.06 -22.17 -0.48
N CYS A 628 -17.57 -23.28 -0.99
CA CYS A 628 -16.82 -24.48 -1.38
C CYS A 628 -16.33 -24.47 -2.84
N GLY A 629 -16.45 -23.32 -3.51
CA GLY A 629 -16.05 -23.13 -4.88
C GLY A 629 -17.18 -23.39 -5.89
N PRO A 630 -16.83 -23.51 -7.19
CA PRO A 630 -17.80 -23.73 -8.25
C PRO A 630 -18.41 -25.12 -8.17
N GLY A 631 -19.73 -25.19 -8.31
CA GLY A 631 -20.45 -26.43 -8.55
C GLY A 631 -20.34 -26.90 -10.00
N ASP A 632 -21.06 -27.98 -10.30
CA ASP A 632 -21.12 -28.54 -11.64
C ASP A 632 -21.84 -27.61 -12.62
N TRP A 633 -21.41 -27.66 -13.89
CA TRP A 633 -22.11 -27.00 -14.98
C TRP A 633 -23.38 -27.78 -15.35
N ALA A 634 -24.53 -27.13 -15.32
CA ALA A 634 -25.72 -27.59 -16.05
C ALA A 634 -25.64 -27.07 -17.49
N VAL A 635 -25.87 -27.94 -18.47
CA VAL A 635 -25.81 -27.62 -19.90
C VAL A 635 -27.22 -27.70 -20.50
N TYR A 636 -27.57 -26.72 -21.31
CA TYR A 636 -28.87 -26.56 -21.95
C TYR A 636 -28.70 -26.19 -23.43
N SER A 637 -29.72 -26.43 -24.24
CA SER A 637 -29.77 -25.98 -25.64
C SER A 637 -31.12 -25.43 -26.05
N PHE A 638 -31.16 -24.69 -27.15
CA PHE A 638 -32.40 -24.26 -27.81
C PHE A 638 -32.16 -23.97 -29.30
N THR A 639 -33.21 -23.96 -30.10
CA THR A 639 -33.19 -23.64 -31.54
C THR A 639 -34.04 -22.40 -31.81
N THR A 640 -33.44 -21.41 -32.46
CA THR A 640 -34.11 -20.15 -32.84
C THR A 640 -35.16 -20.37 -33.94
N SER A 641 -36.17 -19.50 -34.01
CA SER A 641 -37.17 -19.51 -35.08
C SER A 641 -36.59 -19.13 -36.45
N ASN A 642 -37.32 -19.37 -37.54
CA ASN A 642 -36.93 -18.98 -38.90
C ASN A 642 -37.14 -17.47 -39.21
N GLN A 643 -37.18 -16.63 -38.18
CA GLN A 643 -37.37 -15.18 -38.29
C GLN A 643 -36.00 -14.51 -38.24
N ALA A 644 -35.64 -13.76 -39.27
CA ALA A 644 -34.39 -13.00 -39.27
C ALA A 644 -34.65 -11.66 -38.57
N CYS A 645 -33.99 -11.43 -37.44
CA CYS A 645 -34.06 -10.15 -36.74
C CYS A 645 -32.69 -9.45 -36.79
N GLY A 646 -32.69 -8.12 -36.75
CA GLY A 646 -31.48 -7.30 -36.72
C GLY A 646 -31.78 -5.99 -36.02
N GLY A 647 -30.99 -5.69 -34.98
CA GLY A 647 -31.16 -4.50 -34.16
C GLY A 647 -30.00 -3.52 -34.30
N GLN A 648 -30.28 -2.24 -34.10
CA GLN A 648 -29.28 -1.16 -34.03
C GLN A 648 -29.68 -0.13 -32.98
N GLY A 649 -28.69 0.31 -32.19
CA GLY A 649 -28.82 1.39 -31.22
C GLY A 649 -28.37 2.73 -31.78
N ALA A 650 -28.83 3.81 -31.16
CA ALA A 650 -28.39 5.16 -31.48
C ALA A 650 -26.96 5.37 -30.98
N SER A 651 -26.10 5.93 -31.84
CA SER A 651 -24.67 6.09 -31.55
C SER A 651 -24.32 7.41 -30.84
N GLN A 652 -25.30 8.28 -30.61
CA GLN A 652 -25.09 9.64 -30.07
C GLN A 652 -25.82 9.89 -28.74
N LEU A 653 -25.88 8.89 -27.87
CA LEU A 653 -26.52 9.01 -26.55
C LEU A 653 -25.47 9.30 -25.45
N PRO A 654 -25.83 10.01 -24.36
CA PRO A 654 -27.14 10.59 -24.10
C PRO A 654 -27.40 11.88 -24.88
N ILE A 655 -28.66 12.12 -25.27
CA ILE A 655 -29.09 13.40 -25.90
C ILE A 655 -29.84 14.22 -24.86
N SER A 656 -29.32 15.41 -24.55
CA SER A 656 -29.91 16.28 -23.53
C SER A 656 -31.21 16.94 -23.98
N ILE A 657 -32.19 16.91 -23.09
CA ILE A 657 -33.48 17.58 -23.16
C ILE A 657 -33.38 18.81 -22.26
N SER A 658 -33.50 20.00 -22.86
CA SER A 658 -33.32 21.28 -22.17
C SER A 658 -34.43 21.54 -21.16
N ALA A 659 -34.08 21.86 -19.91
CA ALA A 659 -35.06 22.30 -18.91
C ALA A 659 -35.71 23.67 -19.18
N ASN A 660 -35.30 24.33 -20.27
CA ASN A 660 -35.79 25.63 -20.70
C ASN A 660 -36.48 25.54 -22.06
N GLY A 661 -37.66 26.14 -22.17
CA GLY A 661 -38.48 26.16 -23.39
C GLY A 661 -39.27 24.87 -23.56
N THR A 662 -39.69 24.59 -24.79
CA THR A 662 -40.37 23.33 -25.19
C THR A 662 -39.50 22.65 -26.26
N PRO A 663 -38.40 22.00 -25.87
CA PRO A 663 -37.40 21.50 -26.81
C PRO A 663 -37.92 20.31 -27.65
N GLU A 664 -37.50 20.26 -28.91
CA GLU A 664 -37.57 19.07 -29.76
C GLU A 664 -36.16 18.49 -29.90
N VAL A 665 -35.99 17.23 -29.53
CA VAL A 665 -34.71 16.51 -29.65
C VAL A 665 -34.84 15.36 -30.64
N ILE A 666 -33.79 15.15 -31.44
CA ILE A 666 -33.76 14.11 -32.47
C ILE A 666 -32.64 13.13 -32.15
N ALA A 667 -32.99 11.87 -31.95
CA ALA A 667 -32.02 10.77 -31.85
C ALA A 667 -32.05 9.95 -33.15
N THR A 668 -30.90 9.53 -33.66
CA THR A 668 -30.81 8.82 -34.94
C THR A 668 -30.18 7.44 -34.80
N VAL A 669 -30.68 6.49 -35.59
CA VAL A 669 -30.16 5.12 -35.72
C VAL A 669 -29.90 4.87 -37.20
N ASN A 670 -28.67 4.52 -37.55
CA ASN A 670 -28.30 4.20 -38.92
C ASN A 670 -28.30 2.68 -39.12
N VAL A 671 -29.36 2.17 -39.74
CA VAL A 671 -29.53 0.74 -39.95
C VAL A 671 -28.72 0.30 -41.17
N GLY A 672 -27.76 -0.60 -40.96
CA GLY A 672 -26.92 -1.21 -41.99
C GLY A 672 -27.46 -2.55 -42.52
N ILE A 673 -28.45 -3.12 -41.85
CA ILE A 673 -29.07 -4.40 -42.19
C ILE A 673 -30.33 -4.12 -43.03
N GLU A 674 -30.41 -4.75 -44.20
CA GLU A 674 -31.60 -4.73 -45.04
C GLU A 674 -32.45 -5.99 -44.82
N LEU A 675 -33.66 -5.78 -44.30
CA LEU A 675 -34.72 -6.76 -44.14
C LEU A 675 -36.06 -6.17 -44.60
N PRO A 676 -36.94 -6.98 -45.21
CA PRO A 676 -38.35 -6.63 -45.33
C PRO A 676 -38.99 -6.68 -43.94
N ILE A 677 -39.44 -5.54 -43.43
CA ILE A 677 -39.96 -5.44 -42.06
C ILE A 677 -41.28 -6.22 -41.95
N SER A 678 -41.31 -7.23 -41.09
CA SER A 678 -42.52 -7.99 -40.71
C SER A 678 -42.91 -7.82 -39.23
N ALA A 679 -41.94 -7.51 -38.36
CA ALA A 679 -42.15 -7.08 -36.99
C ALA A 679 -41.04 -6.12 -36.55
N MET A 680 -41.30 -5.35 -35.50
CA MET A 680 -40.39 -4.30 -35.04
C MET A 680 -40.56 -4.04 -33.54
N GLU A 681 -39.44 -3.79 -32.85
CA GLU A 681 -39.41 -3.31 -31.46
C GLU A 681 -38.60 -2.02 -31.35
N VAL A 682 -39.03 -1.09 -30.49
CA VAL A 682 -38.32 0.16 -30.20
C VAL A 682 -38.14 0.30 -28.70
N ALA A 683 -36.90 0.22 -28.20
CA ALA A 683 -36.57 0.42 -26.80
C ALA A 683 -36.14 1.86 -26.52
N LEU A 684 -36.67 2.44 -25.44
CA LEU A 684 -36.41 3.82 -25.01
C LEU A 684 -36.16 3.87 -23.50
N ASP A 685 -35.03 4.44 -23.12
CA ASP A 685 -34.78 4.91 -21.76
C ASP A 685 -34.62 6.43 -21.81
N ILE A 686 -35.41 7.13 -21.01
CA ILE A 686 -35.37 8.59 -20.91
C ILE A 686 -35.35 8.93 -19.42
N ASP A 687 -34.26 9.59 -19.01
CA ASP A 687 -34.20 10.26 -17.73
C ASP A 687 -34.91 11.60 -17.89
N HIS A 688 -35.98 11.84 -17.14
CA HIS A 688 -36.72 13.10 -17.17
C HIS A 688 -37.37 13.38 -15.82
N SER A 689 -37.40 14.64 -15.42
CA SER A 689 -37.98 15.06 -14.13
C SER A 689 -39.52 15.20 -14.17
N PHE A 690 -40.12 15.12 -15.35
CA PHE A 690 -41.57 15.06 -15.52
C PHE A 690 -41.93 14.37 -16.85
N ILE A 691 -42.27 13.08 -16.84
CA ILE A 691 -42.51 12.34 -18.10
C ILE A 691 -43.87 12.64 -18.76
N GLY A 692 -44.77 13.32 -18.04
CA GLY A 692 -46.09 13.70 -18.55
C GLY A 692 -46.05 14.65 -19.74
N ASP A 693 -44.98 15.44 -19.90
CA ASP A 693 -44.87 16.46 -20.95
C ASP A 693 -44.33 15.93 -22.28
N LEU A 694 -43.90 14.67 -22.29
CA LEU A 694 -43.19 14.07 -23.42
C LEU A 694 -44.14 13.47 -24.47
N ASP A 695 -43.84 13.69 -25.75
CA ASP A 695 -44.34 12.90 -26.86
C ASP A 695 -43.22 12.47 -27.81
N ALA A 696 -43.37 11.30 -28.43
CA ALA A 696 -42.35 10.73 -29.30
C ALA A 696 -42.92 10.22 -30.63
N ASP A 697 -42.31 10.65 -31.73
CA ASP A 697 -42.52 10.12 -33.07
C ASP A 697 -41.31 9.30 -33.54
N LEU A 698 -41.55 8.28 -34.36
CA LEU A 698 -40.53 7.56 -35.10
C LEU A 698 -40.66 7.86 -36.59
N VAL A 699 -39.53 8.19 -37.23
CA VAL A 699 -39.45 8.53 -38.66
C VAL A 699 -38.54 7.53 -39.38
N ALA A 700 -39.08 6.89 -40.42
CA ALA A 700 -38.38 5.93 -41.28
C ALA A 700 -37.54 6.63 -42.38
N PRO A 701 -36.57 5.93 -43.00
CA PRO A 701 -35.70 6.47 -44.05
C PRO A 701 -36.44 7.02 -45.27
N ASN A 702 -37.60 6.45 -45.60
CA ASN A 702 -38.45 6.91 -46.70
C ASN A 702 -39.35 8.10 -46.36
N GLY A 703 -39.28 8.61 -45.12
CA GLY A 703 -40.07 9.72 -44.61
C GLY A 703 -41.41 9.34 -43.96
N THR A 704 -41.74 8.06 -43.84
CA THR A 704 -42.94 7.60 -43.10
C THR A 704 -42.78 7.93 -41.61
N VAL A 705 -43.82 8.48 -40.98
CA VAL A 705 -43.81 8.88 -39.56
C VAL A 705 -44.93 8.14 -38.82
N ILE A 706 -44.62 7.62 -37.63
CA ILE A 706 -45.62 7.09 -36.69
C ILE A 706 -45.40 7.63 -35.28
N ARG A 707 -46.48 7.77 -34.51
CA ARG A 707 -46.46 8.15 -33.09
C ARG A 707 -46.20 6.93 -32.20
N LEU A 708 -45.14 6.96 -31.39
CA LEU A 708 -44.86 5.93 -30.39
C LEU A 708 -45.75 6.14 -29.15
N PHE A 709 -45.79 7.35 -28.62
CA PHE A 709 -46.68 7.72 -27.52
C PHE A 709 -46.97 9.21 -27.47
N ASN A 710 -48.07 9.55 -26.80
CA ASN A 710 -48.44 10.91 -26.43
C ASN A 710 -48.26 11.12 -24.92
N ALA A 711 -48.33 12.38 -24.48
CA ALA A 711 -48.27 12.82 -23.08
C ALA A 711 -48.88 11.81 -22.09
N ILE A 712 -48.03 11.24 -21.25
CA ILE A 712 -48.38 10.18 -20.28
C ILE A 712 -49.36 10.76 -19.25
N GLY A 713 -50.41 9.99 -18.90
CA GLY A 713 -51.50 10.47 -18.03
C GLY A 713 -52.30 11.64 -18.61
N GLY A 714 -52.24 11.86 -19.94
CA GLY A 714 -52.81 13.04 -20.59
C GLY A 714 -52.13 14.35 -20.15
N GLY A 715 -50.84 14.30 -19.82
CA GLY A 715 -50.05 15.43 -19.32
C GLY A 715 -49.97 15.53 -17.80
N ASN A 716 -50.61 14.62 -17.06
CA ASN A 716 -50.68 14.70 -15.58
C ASN A 716 -49.72 13.75 -14.87
N CYS A 717 -48.86 13.02 -15.60
CA CYS A 717 -47.91 12.11 -14.97
C CYS A 717 -46.65 12.86 -14.48
N GLY A 718 -46.65 13.23 -13.20
CA GLY A 718 -45.50 13.88 -12.56
C GLY A 718 -44.42 12.94 -12.02
N GLY A 719 -44.33 11.73 -12.57
CA GLY A 719 -43.28 10.77 -12.24
C GLY A 719 -41.98 11.03 -12.99
N ASN A 720 -40.87 10.51 -12.46
CA ASN A 720 -39.56 10.64 -13.08
C ASN A 720 -39.24 9.41 -13.94
N ASN A 721 -38.57 9.65 -15.06
CA ASN A 721 -37.95 8.66 -15.93
C ASN A 721 -38.90 7.60 -16.55
N LEU A 722 -38.52 7.08 -17.70
CA LEU A 722 -39.20 5.96 -18.35
C LEU A 722 -38.20 4.97 -18.94
N SER A 723 -38.54 3.68 -18.91
CA SER A 723 -37.74 2.59 -19.50
C SER A 723 -38.67 1.57 -20.17
N VAL A 724 -38.89 1.73 -21.47
CA VAL A 724 -39.97 1.02 -22.19
C VAL A 724 -39.52 0.40 -23.51
N VAL A 725 -40.25 -0.63 -23.93
CA VAL A 725 -40.13 -1.24 -25.25
C VAL A 725 -41.49 -1.16 -25.96
N PHE A 726 -41.53 -0.63 -27.18
CA PHE A 726 -42.72 -0.62 -28.02
C PHE A 726 -42.69 -1.75 -29.03
N THR A 727 -43.77 -2.52 -29.16
CA THR A 727 -43.98 -3.55 -30.20
C THR A 727 -45.46 -3.81 -30.44
N ASP A 728 -45.86 -4.06 -31.69
CA ASP A 728 -47.26 -4.40 -32.04
C ASP A 728 -47.73 -5.71 -31.37
N ALA A 729 -46.79 -6.58 -30.97
CA ALA A 729 -47.07 -7.85 -30.31
C ALA A 729 -47.24 -7.74 -28.78
N ALA A 730 -47.06 -6.55 -28.20
CA ALA A 730 -47.09 -6.37 -26.75
C ALA A 730 -48.48 -6.70 -26.17
N VAL A 731 -48.49 -7.28 -24.97
CA VAL A 731 -49.72 -7.59 -24.21
C VAL A 731 -50.36 -6.30 -23.68
N LEU A 732 -49.54 -5.34 -23.23
CA LEU A 732 -50.01 -4.05 -22.72
C LEU A 732 -50.29 -3.10 -23.89
N THR A 733 -51.44 -2.43 -23.86
CA THR A 733 -51.89 -1.54 -24.95
C THR A 733 -51.30 -0.13 -24.82
N ALA A 734 -51.41 0.67 -25.88
CA ALA A 734 -51.08 2.10 -25.81
C ALA A 734 -51.90 2.86 -24.76
N ALA A 735 -53.12 2.41 -24.45
CA ALA A 735 -53.93 2.99 -23.37
C ALA A 735 -53.37 2.64 -21.98
N ASP A 736 -52.83 1.43 -21.81
CA ASP A 736 -52.16 1.02 -20.57
C ASP A 736 -50.88 1.81 -20.34
N PHE A 737 -50.11 2.08 -21.41
CA PHE A 737 -48.95 2.98 -21.35
C PHE A 737 -49.33 4.36 -20.81
N VAL A 738 -50.36 5.00 -21.38
CA VAL A 738 -50.84 6.32 -20.93
C VAL A 738 -51.38 6.27 -19.49
N GLY A 739 -51.94 5.13 -19.06
CA GLY A 739 -52.45 4.92 -17.70
C GLY A 739 -51.39 4.57 -16.66
N THR A 740 -50.14 4.32 -17.05
CA THR A 740 -49.06 3.91 -16.15
C THR A 740 -48.29 5.14 -15.68
N CYS A 741 -48.34 5.41 -14.37
CA CYS A 741 -47.57 6.46 -13.72
C CYS A 741 -47.40 6.12 -12.24
N THR A 742 -46.26 5.56 -11.86
CA THR A 742 -45.96 5.20 -10.46
C THR A 742 -45.11 6.26 -9.77
N ALA A 743 -44.94 6.14 -8.45
CA ALA A 743 -44.05 6.98 -7.65
C ALA A 743 -42.61 6.40 -7.55
N ASP A 744 -42.30 5.39 -8.36
CA ASP A 744 -40.97 4.76 -8.39
C ASP A 744 -39.93 5.66 -9.08
N PRO A 745 -38.62 5.39 -8.89
CA PRO A 745 -37.56 6.11 -9.60
C PRO A 745 -37.65 6.02 -11.13
N VAL A 746 -38.34 5.02 -11.66
CA VAL A 746 -38.76 4.90 -13.06
C VAL A 746 -40.28 4.79 -13.06
N ALA A 747 -40.96 5.87 -13.40
CA ALA A 747 -42.41 5.99 -13.23
C ALA A 747 -43.21 5.16 -14.25
N THR A 748 -42.59 4.82 -15.38
CA THR A 748 -43.18 3.95 -16.41
C THR A 748 -42.12 2.98 -16.95
N ALA A 749 -42.37 1.67 -16.80
CA ALA A 749 -41.51 0.63 -17.34
C ALA A 749 -42.29 -0.55 -17.92
N GLY A 750 -41.71 -1.22 -18.92
CA GLY A 750 -42.27 -2.44 -19.52
C GLY A 750 -42.46 -2.39 -21.03
N THR A 751 -43.14 -3.40 -21.57
CA THR A 751 -43.35 -3.56 -23.02
C THR A 751 -44.80 -3.24 -23.41
N PHE A 752 -45.00 -2.27 -24.30
CA PHE A 752 -46.30 -1.72 -24.68
C PHE A 752 -46.52 -1.69 -26.20
N GLN A 753 -47.78 -1.62 -26.64
CA GLN A 753 -48.12 -1.30 -28.03
C GLN A 753 -47.89 0.19 -28.30
N PRO A 754 -47.36 0.58 -29.46
CA PRO A 754 -47.22 2.00 -29.83
C PRO A 754 -48.59 2.64 -30.08
N ALA A 755 -48.67 3.96 -29.95
CA ALA A 755 -49.89 4.73 -30.21
C ALA A 755 -50.37 4.60 -31.66
N GLN A 756 -49.45 4.38 -32.61
CA GLN A 756 -49.73 3.99 -33.99
C GLN A 756 -48.93 2.73 -34.34
N SER A 757 -49.59 1.75 -34.98
CA SER A 757 -49.02 0.44 -35.27
C SER A 757 -47.83 0.49 -36.24
N PHE A 758 -46.83 -0.35 -35.96
CA PHE A 758 -45.66 -0.56 -36.83
C PHE A 758 -45.99 -1.25 -38.16
N ALA A 759 -47.19 -1.81 -38.33
CA ALA A 759 -47.65 -2.37 -39.61
C ALA A 759 -47.60 -1.36 -40.77
N ALA A 760 -47.54 -0.06 -40.49
CA ALA A 760 -47.28 0.98 -41.49
C ALA A 760 -45.93 0.81 -42.21
N PHE A 761 -44.98 0.09 -41.62
CA PHE A 761 -43.67 -0.23 -42.18
C PHE A 761 -43.59 -1.62 -42.83
N ALA A 762 -44.69 -2.37 -42.89
CA ALA A 762 -44.69 -3.73 -43.42
C ALA A 762 -44.13 -3.80 -44.85
N ASP A 763 -43.28 -4.80 -45.10
CA ASP A 763 -42.56 -5.06 -46.36
C ASP A 763 -41.62 -3.93 -46.84
N GLN A 764 -41.46 -2.86 -46.07
CA GLN A 764 -40.47 -1.82 -46.35
C GLN A 764 -39.07 -2.32 -45.98
N SER A 765 -38.06 -1.77 -46.66
CA SER A 765 -36.65 -2.03 -46.30
C SER A 765 -36.32 -1.34 -44.98
N SER A 766 -35.71 -2.08 -44.05
CA SER A 766 -35.15 -1.51 -42.81
C SER A 766 -33.94 -0.62 -43.02
N LEU A 767 -33.29 -0.69 -44.20
CA LEU A 767 -32.01 -0.04 -44.50
C LEU A 767 -32.13 1.51 -44.50
N GLY A 768 -31.25 2.18 -43.76
CA GLY A 768 -31.12 3.65 -43.78
C GLY A 768 -31.23 4.31 -42.42
N GLU A 769 -31.35 5.63 -42.41
CA GLU A 769 -31.46 6.45 -41.19
C GLU A 769 -32.90 6.45 -40.64
N TRP A 770 -33.05 5.99 -39.41
CA TRP A 770 -34.27 6.10 -38.60
C TRP A 770 -34.09 7.18 -37.54
N ARG A 771 -35.16 7.92 -37.23
CA ARG A 771 -35.09 9.06 -36.28
C ARG A 771 -36.20 8.97 -35.25
N LEU A 772 -35.84 9.04 -33.98
CA LEU A 772 -36.74 9.37 -32.88
C LEU A 772 -36.84 10.89 -32.78
N VAL A 773 -38.03 11.44 -32.86
CA VAL A 773 -38.32 12.86 -32.60
C VAL A 773 -39.08 12.93 -31.30
N LEU A 774 -38.40 13.32 -30.23
CA LEU A 774 -38.97 13.49 -28.89
C LEU A 774 -39.21 14.98 -28.62
N ARG A 775 -40.39 15.31 -28.12
CA ARG A 775 -40.76 16.68 -27.76
C ARG A 775 -41.11 16.74 -26.29
N ASP A 776 -40.59 17.76 -25.63
CA ASP A 776 -41.05 18.20 -24.33
C ASP A 776 -41.94 19.43 -24.52
N ASN A 777 -43.21 19.29 -24.14
CA ASN A 777 -44.25 20.28 -24.39
C ASN A 777 -44.44 21.28 -23.23
N ALA A 778 -43.67 21.14 -22.15
CA ALA A 778 -43.67 22.07 -21.03
C ALA A 778 -42.27 22.65 -20.82
N ASN A 779 -42.15 23.54 -19.82
CA ASN A 779 -40.93 24.23 -19.46
C ASN A 779 -40.64 23.93 -17.98
N PHE A 780 -39.39 24.09 -17.53
CA PHE A 780 -38.87 23.93 -16.15
C PHE A 780 -38.33 22.56 -15.76
N ASP A 781 -38.60 21.52 -16.53
CA ASP A 781 -38.08 20.16 -16.33
C ASP A 781 -37.34 19.71 -17.58
N GLY A 782 -36.36 18.84 -17.38
CA GLY A 782 -35.46 18.39 -18.44
C GLY A 782 -34.84 17.06 -18.07
N GLY A 783 -33.93 16.59 -18.92
CA GLY A 783 -33.37 15.26 -18.78
C GLY A 783 -32.52 14.83 -19.97
N ASN A 784 -32.46 13.53 -20.24
CA ASN A 784 -31.72 12.97 -21.36
C ASN A 784 -32.41 11.74 -21.94
N VAL A 785 -32.34 11.57 -23.27
CA VAL A 785 -32.54 10.26 -23.90
C VAL A 785 -31.27 9.46 -23.67
N THR A 786 -31.36 8.34 -22.96
CA THR A 786 -30.20 7.51 -22.56
C THR A 786 -30.17 6.18 -23.30
N ARG A 787 -31.30 5.71 -23.84
CA ARG A 787 -31.39 4.56 -24.75
C ARG A 787 -32.38 4.84 -25.88
N PHE A 788 -31.99 4.52 -27.11
CA PHE A 788 -32.85 4.44 -28.28
C PHE A 788 -32.33 3.33 -29.17
N GLU A 789 -33.05 2.22 -29.21
CA GLU A 789 -32.70 1.03 -29.99
C GLU A 789 -33.90 0.58 -30.81
N ILE A 790 -33.63 0.11 -32.02
CA ILE A 790 -34.64 -0.48 -32.89
C ILE A 790 -34.21 -1.90 -33.25
N LEU A 791 -35.13 -2.86 -33.07
CA LEU A 791 -35.02 -4.22 -33.58
C LEU A 791 -36.01 -4.41 -34.72
N PHE A 792 -35.54 -4.82 -35.89
CA PHE A 792 -36.38 -5.23 -37.01
C PHE A 792 -36.38 -6.73 -37.13
N CYS A 793 -37.51 -7.31 -37.51
CA CYS A 793 -37.62 -8.72 -37.87
C CYS A 793 -38.30 -8.85 -39.23
N GLY A 794 -37.84 -9.80 -40.04
CA GLY A 794 -38.36 -10.10 -41.38
C GLY A 794 -38.49 -11.60 -41.61
N SER A 795 -39.37 -11.99 -42.54
CA SER A 795 -39.57 -13.40 -42.95
C SER A 795 -39.17 -13.62 -44.40
N GLY A 796 -38.27 -14.59 -44.66
CA GLY A 796 -38.07 -15.15 -46.01
C GLY A 796 -37.02 -14.53 -46.92
N GLY A 797 -36.01 -13.82 -46.40
CA GLY A 797 -34.88 -13.29 -47.19
C GLY A 797 -33.52 -13.52 -46.52
N GLU A 798 -32.45 -13.65 -47.31
CA GLU A 798 -31.07 -13.57 -46.80
C GLU A 798 -30.86 -12.21 -46.13
N ILE A 799 -30.27 -12.20 -44.93
CA ILE A 799 -29.87 -10.95 -44.25
C ILE A 799 -28.78 -10.29 -45.09
N ARG A 800 -29.11 -9.17 -45.74
CA ARG A 800 -28.12 -8.35 -46.43
C ARG A 800 -27.56 -7.32 -45.47
N ASP A 801 -26.33 -7.55 -45.06
CA ASP A 801 -25.65 -6.73 -44.08
C ASP A 801 -24.63 -5.83 -44.79
N TYR A 802 -25.02 -4.58 -44.98
CA TYR A 802 -24.16 -3.50 -45.48
C TYR A 802 -23.68 -2.61 -44.32
N SER A 803 -23.59 -3.14 -43.10
CA SER A 803 -23.05 -2.38 -41.98
C SER A 803 -21.59 -1.98 -42.24
N VAL A 804 -21.25 -0.77 -41.79
CA VAL A 804 -19.88 -0.25 -41.80
C VAL A 804 -19.63 0.22 -40.38
N ASN A 805 -19.01 -0.64 -39.60
CA ASN A 805 -18.73 -0.37 -38.20
C ASN A 805 -17.29 0.11 -38.07
N SER A 806 -17.08 1.18 -37.31
CA SER A 806 -15.75 1.62 -36.90
C SER A 806 -15.71 1.70 -35.39
N SER A 807 -14.60 1.27 -34.79
CA SER A 807 -14.30 1.60 -33.40
C SER A 807 -13.90 3.07 -33.24
N THR A 808 -13.56 3.76 -34.34
CA THR A 808 -13.19 5.17 -34.36
C THR A 808 -14.43 6.03 -34.49
N THR A 809 -14.64 6.98 -33.59
CA THR A 809 -15.77 7.93 -33.63
C THR A 809 -15.36 9.34 -34.08
N ALA A 810 -14.07 9.67 -33.96
CA ALA A 810 -13.44 10.87 -34.48
C ALA A 810 -11.98 10.56 -34.82
N ILE A 811 -11.42 11.31 -35.76
CA ILE A 811 -10.03 11.17 -36.20
C ILE A 811 -9.28 12.41 -35.73
N GLU A 812 -8.34 12.23 -34.81
CA GLU A 812 -7.39 13.27 -34.45
C GLU A 812 -6.02 12.82 -34.93
N ALA A 813 -5.37 13.67 -35.73
CA ALA A 813 -4.09 13.32 -36.29
C ALA A 813 -3.16 14.51 -36.37
N CYS A 814 -1.87 14.23 -36.21
CA CYS A 814 -0.83 15.23 -36.33
C CYS A 814 -0.32 15.30 -37.76
N THR A 815 0.08 16.49 -38.20
CA THR A 815 0.47 16.75 -39.60
C THR A 815 1.54 15.79 -40.15
N GLU A 816 2.40 15.22 -39.31
CA GLU A 816 3.48 14.28 -39.73
C GLU A 816 3.27 12.84 -39.22
N GLU A 817 2.09 12.51 -38.72
CA GLU A 817 1.80 11.20 -38.15
C GLU A 817 1.08 10.29 -39.15
N SER A 818 1.44 9.01 -39.17
CA SER A 818 0.69 8.00 -39.92
C SER A 818 -0.52 7.51 -39.13
N THR A 819 -1.68 7.42 -39.76
CA THR A 819 -2.89 6.90 -39.13
C THR A 819 -3.42 5.71 -39.91
N THR A 820 -3.87 4.67 -39.20
CA THR A 820 -4.61 3.55 -39.80
C THR A 820 -6.03 3.55 -39.28
N LEU A 821 -7.01 3.59 -40.17
CA LEU A 821 -8.43 3.43 -39.83
C LEU A 821 -8.89 2.04 -40.26
N GLN A 822 -9.70 1.42 -39.42
CA GLN A 822 -10.28 0.12 -39.71
C GLN A 822 -11.81 0.21 -39.68
N PHE A 823 -12.41 -0.39 -40.70
CA PHE A 823 -13.84 -0.60 -40.79
C PHE A 823 -14.11 -2.10 -40.80
N GLN A 824 -14.94 -2.54 -39.87
CA GLN A 824 -15.55 -3.86 -39.91
C GLN A 824 -16.78 -3.78 -40.80
N LEU A 825 -16.75 -4.54 -41.89
CA LEU A 825 -17.80 -4.51 -42.91
C LEU A 825 -18.77 -5.67 -42.74
N GLY A 826 -20.02 -5.42 -43.08
CA GLY A 826 -21.08 -6.41 -43.08
C GLY A 826 -20.92 -7.51 -44.13
N SER A 827 -21.68 -8.60 -43.98
CA SER A 827 -21.55 -9.80 -44.84
C SER A 827 -21.79 -9.56 -46.34
N SER A 828 -22.47 -8.47 -46.71
CA SER A 828 -22.74 -8.15 -48.12
C SER A 828 -21.56 -7.49 -48.85
N PHE A 829 -20.47 -7.15 -48.16
CA PHE A 829 -19.20 -6.74 -48.77
C PHE A 829 -18.36 -7.95 -49.20
N THR A 830 -18.79 -8.66 -50.24
CA THR A 830 -18.26 -9.99 -50.59
C THR A 830 -16.97 -9.99 -51.43
N SER A 831 -16.46 -8.84 -51.87
CA SER A 831 -15.20 -8.73 -52.62
C SER A 831 -14.57 -7.35 -52.43
N ALA A 832 -13.50 -7.04 -53.17
CA ALA A 832 -12.80 -5.75 -53.09
C ALA A 832 -13.75 -4.53 -53.09
N VAL A 833 -13.71 -3.78 -52.00
CA VAL A 833 -14.56 -2.60 -51.76
C VAL A 833 -13.91 -1.36 -52.35
N THR A 834 -14.69 -0.55 -53.06
CA THR A 834 -14.20 0.75 -53.55
C THR A 834 -14.44 1.82 -52.49
N VAL A 835 -13.43 2.64 -52.21
CA VAL A 835 -13.50 3.70 -51.19
C VAL A 835 -13.17 5.05 -51.80
N VAL A 836 -14.01 6.04 -51.54
CA VAL A 836 -13.72 7.45 -51.83
C VAL A 836 -13.71 8.21 -50.51
N ALA A 837 -12.61 8.91 -50.22
CA ALA A 837 -12.49 9.78 -49.05
C ALA A 837 -12.48 11.25 -49.47
N ALA A 838 -13.28 12.09 -48.82
CA ALA A 838 -13.33 13.52 -49.09
C ALA A 838 -13.59 14.33 -47.82
N THR A 839 -13.08 15.55 -47.80
CA THR A 839 -13.51 16.60 -46.86
C THR A 839 -14.38 17.60 -47.60
N GLU A 840 -14.95 18.55 -46.87
CA GLU A 840 -15.65 19.69 -47.46
C GLU A 840 -14.75 20.57 -48.36
N LEU A 841 -13.42 20.46 -48.27
CA LEU A 841 -12.47 21.25 -49.05
C LEU A 841 -11.92 20.53 -50.28
N GLN A 842 -11.65 19.22 -50.18
CA GLN A 842 -11.00 18.44 -51.24
C GLN A 842 -11.24 16.93 -51.10
N THR A 843 -11.15 16.22 -52.22
CA THR A 843 -10.99 14.76 -52.24
C THR A 843 -9.59 14.39 -51.75
N ILE A 844 -9.49 13.40 -50.86
CA ILE A 844 -8.21 12.91 -50.34
C ILE A 844 -7.79 11.71 -51.19
N THR A 845 -6.54 11.69 -51.65
CA THR A 845 -5.98 10.57 -52.44
C THR A 845 -4.74 9.96 -51.80
N GLN A 846 -4.25 10.55 -50.70
CA GLN A 846 -3.03 10.20 -49.98
C GLN A 846 -3.27 9.09 -48.95
N PHE A 847 -3.92 7.99 -49.36
CA PHE A 847 -4.11 6.81 -48.54
C PHE A 847 -4.07 5.54 -49.38
N SER A 848 -3.77 4.41 -48.74
CA SER A 848 -3.90 3.07 -49.35
C SER A 848 -5.01 2.29 -48.68
N THR A 849 -5.59 1.33 -49.41
CA THR A 849 -6.65 0.45 -48.90
C THR A 849 -6.18 -1.00 -48.91
N ALA A 850 -6.58 -1.74 -47.88
CA ALA A 850 -6.42 -3.19 -47.82
C ALA A 850 -7.71 -3.79 -47.28
N TYR A 851 -8.32 -4.70 -48.04
CA TYR A 851 -9.52 -5.42 -47.64
C TYR A 851 -9.19 -6.89 -47.40
N ASP A 852 -9.43 -7.37 -46.18
CA ASP A 852 -9.38 -8.79 -45.84
C ASP A 852 -10.79 -9.36 -45.89
N GLU A 853 -11.05 -10.21 -46.89
CA GLU A 853 -12.36 -10.83 -47.12
C GLU A 853 -12.73 -11.86 -46.05
N ALA A 854 -11.74 -12.55 -45.46
CA ALA A 854 -11.99 -13.59 -44.46
C ALA A 854 -12.47 -12.98 -43.13
N THR A 855 -11.88 -11.85 -42.76
CA THR A 855 -12.24 -11.10 -41.54
C THR A 855 -13.22 -9.95 -41.81
N ARG A 856 -13.51 -9.65 -43.07
CA ARG A 856 -14.32 -8.49 -43.53
C ARG A 856 -13.82 -7.16 -42.97
N THR A 857 -12.51 -7.03 -42.82
CA THR A 857 -11.87 -5.82 -42.29
C THR A 857 -11.29 -5.00 -43.44
N LEU A 858 -11.76 -3.77 -43.59
CA LEU A 858 -11.21 -2.77 -44.50
C LEU A 858 -10.27 -1.84 -43.71
N SER A 859 -8.98 -1.87 -44.04
CA SER A 859 -7.97 -0.97 -43.49
C SER A 859 -7.64 0.16 -44.47
N LEU A 860 -7.60 1.39 -43.97
CA LEU A 860 -7.21 2.61 -44.67
C LEU A 860 -5.96 3.17 -44.00
N MET A 861 -4.85 3.28 -44.75
CA MET A 861 -3.59 3.76 -44.20
C MET A 861 -3.22 5.13 -44.79
N PHE A 862 -3.11 6.13 -43.92
CA PHE A 862 -2.63 7.47 -44.20
C PHE A 862 -1.17 7.57 -43.74
N ALA A 863 -0.26 7.96 -44.64
CA ALA A 863 1.17 8.02 -44.32
C ALA A 863 1.56 9.27 -43.51
N ASP A 864 0.92 10.39 -43.82
CA ASP A 864 1.01 11.67 -43.10
C ASP A 864 -0.28 12.47 -43.36
N TRP A 865 -0.47 13.58 -42.65
CA TRP A 865 -1.62 14.49 -42.85
C TRP A 865 -1.19 15.88 -43.34
N GLY A 866 0.04 16.02 -43.83
CA GLY A 866 0.65 17.32 -44.17
C GLY A 866 -0.01 18.01 -45.37
N PHE A 867 -0.89 17.30 -46.08
CA PHE A 867 -1.72 17.84 -47.16
C PHE A 867 -2.97 18.60 -46.69
N LEU A 868 -3.29 18.59 -45.40
CA LEU A 868 -4.31 19.43 -44.78
C LEU A 868 -3.67 20.43 -43.81
N SER A 869 -4.15 21.67 -43.82
CA SER A 869 -3.75 22.65 -42.82
C SER A 869 -4.34 22.28 -41.44
N PRO A 870 -3.69 22.66 -40.32
CA PRO A 870 -4.28 22.45 -39.00
C PRO A 870 -5.68 23.09 -38.87
N GLY A 871 -6.64 22.33 -38.35
CA GLY A 871 -8.05 22.72 -38.34
C GLY A 871 -8.97 21.55 -38.03
N THR A 872 -10.28 21.82 -38.00
CA THR A 872 -11.33 20.81 -37.86
C THR A 872 -12.08 20.69 -39.18
N TYR A 873 -12.35 19.46 -39.59
CA TYR A 873 -12.97 19.07 -40.86
C TYR A 873 -14.01 17.99 -40.62
N THR A 874 -14.87 17.72 -41.60
CA THR A 874 -15.67 16.48 -41.64
C THR A 874 -15.18 15.62 -42.79
N ILE A 875 -14.58 14.48 -42.48
CA ILE A 875 -14.16 13.52 -43.51
C ILE A 875 -15.29 12.51 -43.76
N THR A 876 -15.70 12.41 -45.01
CA THR A 876 -16.71 11.47 -45.52
C THR A 876 -16.00 10.33 -46.26
N PHE A 877 -16.28 9.09 -45.87
CA PHE A 877 -15.90 7.91 -46.63
C PHE A 877 -17.14 7.32 -47.30
N THR A 878 -17.10 7.21 -48.62
CA THR A 878 -18.11 6.50 -49.41
C THR A 878 -17.55 5.15 -49.81
N LEU A 879 -18.11 4.09 -49.23
CA LEU A 879 -17.79 2.69 -49.52
C LEU A 879 -18.80 2.13 -50.50
N THR A 880 -18.35 1.52 -51.58
CA THR A 880 -19.20 0.90 -52.61
C THR A 880 -19.00 -0.60 -52.61
N ALA A 881 -20.07 -1.34 -52.32
CA ALA A 881 -20.12 -2.80 -52.39
C ALA A 881 -20.12 -3.30 -53.85
N PRO A 882 -19.83 -4.59 -54.09
CA PRO A 882 -19.71 -5.14 -55.46
C PRO A 882 -21.00 -5.07 -56.29
N ASP A 883 -22.17 -5.06 -55.63
CA ASP A 883 -23.47 -4.91 -56.26
C ASP A 883 -23.85 -3.46 -56.60
N GLY A 884 -22.95 -2.51 -56.28
CA GLY A 884 -23.13 -1.07 -56.52
C GLY A 884 -23.77 -0.31 -55.37
N THR A 885 -24.18 -0.98 -54.29
CA THR A 885 -24.74 -0.33 -53.10
C THR A 885 -23.68 0.51 -52.40
N THR A 886 -24.00 1.75 -52.04
CA THR A 886 -23.07 2.67 -51.38
C THR A 886 -23.45 2.89 -49.92
N ARG A 887 -22.43 3.01 -49.07
CA ARG A 887 -22.55 3.40 -47.65
C ARG A 887 -21.62 4.57 -47.39
N MET A 888 -22.16 5.61 -46.79
CA MET A 888 -21.39 6.77 -46.36
C MET A 888 -21.20 6.73 -44.85
N VAL A 889 -19.98 6.98 -44.41
CA VAL A 889 -19.64 7.19 -42.99
C VAL A 889 -18.87 8.50 -42.85
N ASN A 890 -19.28 9.31 -41.88
CA ASN A 890 -18.73 10.64 -41.64
C ASN A 890 -18.02 10.65 -40.29
N PHE A 891 -16.83 11.22 -40.25
CA PHE A 891 -16.07 11.41 -39.01
C PHE A 891 -15.66 12.86 -38.85
N PRO A 892 -15.73 13.42 -37.63
CA PRO A 892 -14.96 14.60 -37.28
C PRO A 892 -13.47 14.32 -37.50
N LEU A 893 -12.76 15.21 -38.19
CA LEU A 893 -11.33 15.13 -38.42
C LEU A 893 -10.67 16.39 -37.86
N THR A 894 -9.84 16.24 -36.83
CA THR A 894 -9.02 17.32 -36.27
C THR A 894 -7.57 17.12 -36.67
N ILE A 895 -7.04 18.05 -37.47
CA ILE A 895 -5.62 18.10 -37.80
C ILE A 895 -4.93 19.06 -36.85
N VAL A 896 -4.00 18.53 -36.05
CA VAL A 896 -3.19 19.30 -35.13
C VAL A 896 -1.78 19.43 -35.69
N ARG A 897 -1.15 20.57 -35.47
CA ARG A 897 0.24 20.77 -35.86
C ARG A 897 1.15 19.90 -35.00
N SER A 898 2.02 19.11 -35.63
CA SER A 898 3.07 18.36 -34.93
C SER A 898 3.98 19.30 -34.13
N LEU A 899 4.48 18.81 -33.00
CA LEU A 899 5.43 19.56 -32.17
C LEU A 899 6.82 19.54 -32.78
N GLU A 900 7.53 20.66 -32.67
CA GLU A 900 8.97 20.75 -32.95
C GLU A 900 9.76 20.75 -31.62
N ALA A 901 11.04 20.37 -31.67
CA ALA A 901 11.91 20.42 -30.49
C ALA A 901 12.01 21.85 -29.93
N VAL A 902 11.96 21.97 -28.60
CA VAL A 902 11.99 23.28 -27.92
C VAL A 902 13.39 23.89 -28.04
N ALA A 903 13.46 25.14 -28.52
CA ALA A 903 14.70 25.91 -28.50
C ALA A 903 14.93 26.52 -27.10
N LEU A 904 16.02 26.13 -26.45
CA LEU A 904 16.40 26.62 -25.13
C LEU A 904 17.08 27.99 -25.26
N THR A 905 16.75 28.95 -24.37
CA THR A 905 17.29 30.32 -24.45
C THR A 905 18.13 30.70 -23.24
N SER A 906 17.83 30.21 -22.03
CA SER A 906 18.64 30.45 -20.83
C SER A 906 18.51 29.29 -19.84
N PRO A 907 19.56 28.93 -19.09
CA PRO A 907 20.93 29.40 -19.24
C PRO A 907 21.57 29.05 -20.59
N GLU A 908 22.59 29.81 -20.99
CA GLU A 908 23.40 29.50 -22.18
C GLU A 908 24.06 28.12 -22.05
N PRO A 909 24.44 27.45 -23.15
CA PRO A 909 25.20 26.21 -23.07
C PRO A 909 26.44 26.40 -22.19
N ASP A 910 26.68 25.45 -21.29
CA ASP A 910 27.81 25.41 -20.37
C ASP A 910 27.87 26.59 -19.39
N ALA A 911 26.71 27.17 -19.06
CA ALA A 911 26.63 28.34 -18.19
C ALA A 911 27.19 28.06 -16.79
N GLU A 912 28.03 28.98 -16.31
CA GLU A 912 28.47 29.02 -14.92
C GLU A 912 27.68 30.10 -14.17
N VAL A 913 26.79 29.68 -13.27
CA VAL A 913 25.87 30.59 -12.57
C VAL A 913 26.29 30.70 -11.11
N GLN A 914 26.31 31.91 -10.56
CA GLN A 914 26.59 32.10 -9.13
C GLN A 914 25.44 31.54 -8.28
N PHE A 915 25.77 30.99 -7.12
CA PHE A 915 24.81 30.36 -6.22
C PHE A 915 23.67 31.33 -5.85
N GLY A 916 22.46 30.88 -6.11
CA GLY A 916 21.24 31.68 -6.08
C GLY A 916 20.22 31.13 -7.07
N ASP A 917 19.15 31.89 -7.28
CA ASP A 917 18.05 31.51 -8.17
C ASP A 917 18.50 31.48 -9.64
N VAL A 918 18.26 30.36 -10.33
CA VAL A 918 18.54 30.20 -11.75
C VAL A 918 17.25 30.26 -12.55
N VAL A 919 17.24 31.12 -13.57
CA VAL A 919 16.11 31.29 -14.49
C VAL A 919 16.33 30.45 -15.74
N PHE A 920 15.56 29.37 -15.83
CA PHE A 920 15.43 28.55 -17.04
C PHE A 920 14.39 29.18 -17.95
N ASN A 921 14.73 29.38 -19.22
CA ASN A 921 13.89 30.03 -20.22
C ASN A 921 14.02 29.32 -21.57
N TRP A 922 12.94 29.28 -22.33
CA TRP A 922 12.87 28.64 -23.64
C TRP A 922 11.86 29.32 -24.56
N ASP A 923 12.03 29.10 -25.87
CA ASP A 923 11.13 29.66 -26.87
C ASP A 923 9.79 28.93 -26.90
N ARG A 924 8.80 29.61 -27.48
CA ARG A 924 7.47 29.02 -27.67
C ARG A 924 7.53 28.02 -28.83
N THR A 925 7.20 26.76 -28.56
CA THR A 925 6.94 25.74 -29.59
C THR A 925 5.50 25.85 -30.08
N ALA A 926 5.31 25.91 -31.40
CA ALA A 926 3.98 25.90 -31.99
C ALA A 926 3.31 24.53 -31.77
N GLY A 927 2.08 24.51 -31.25
CA GLY A 927 1.36 23.28 -30.91
C GLY A 927 1.55 22.81 -29.46
N ALA A 928 2.51 23.37 -28.71
CA ALA A 928 2.71 23.04 -27.30
C ALA A 928 1.68 23.73 -26.40
N THR A 929 1.07 22.97 -25.50
CA THR A 929 0.12 23.43 -24.48
C THR A 929 0.78 23.60 -23.11
N SER A 930 1.81 22.81 -22.80
CA SER A 930 2.62 22.93 -21.60
C SER A 930 4.07 22.52 -21.87
N TYR A 931 4.93 22.71 -20.88
CA TYR A 931 6.33 22.32 -20.91
C TYR A 931 6.71 21.65 -19.59
N THR A 932 7.56 20.64 -19.64
CA THR A 932 8.16 20.02 -18.45
C THR A 932 9.65 20.34 -18.41
N LEU A 933 10.09 21.12 -17.43
CA LEU A 933 11.52 21.30 -17.15
C LEU A 933 12.00 20.10 -16.33
N GLN A 934 13.06 19.45 -16.79
CA GLN A 934 13.76 18.42 -16.03
C GLN A 934 15.21 18.82 -15.82
N TYR A 935 15.76 18.52 -14.64
CA TYR A 935 17.20 18.47 -14.46
C TYR A 935 17.64 17.22 -13.69
N THR A 936 18.91 16.88 -13.87
CA THR A 936 19.57 15.75 -13.25
C THR A 936 21.08 15.97 -13.17
N THR A 937 21.76 15.16 -12.38
CA THR A 937 23.22 15.09 -12.28
C THR A 937 23.83 14.01 -13.19
N VAL A 938 23.01 13.23 -13.92
CA VAL A 938 23.45 12.22 -14.90
C VAL A 938 23.03 12.56 -16.34
N GLU A 939 24.00 12.58 -17.26
CA GLU A 939 23.82 13.09 -18.63
C GLU A 939 22.72 12.37 -19.45
N ASP A 940 22.48 11.08 -19.21
CA ASP A 940 21.52 10.27 -19.95
C ASP A 940 20.07 10.38 -19.44
N PHE A 941 19.83 11.14 -18.37
CA PHE A 941 18.52 11.25 -17.70
C PHE A 941 17.95 9.90 -17.23
N SER A 942 18.79 8.91 -16.96
CA SER A 942 18.38 7.63 -16.34
C SER A 942 17.79 7.82 -14.94
N THR A 943 18.22 8.87 -14.23
CA THR A 943 17.54 9.40 -13.04
C THR A 943 17.15 10.85 -13.27
N ILE A 944 16.04 11.26 -12.66
CA ILE A 944 15.52 12.63 -12.72
C ILE A 944 15.57 13.20 -11.31
N ASP A 945 16.42 14.21 -11.08
CA ASP A 945 16.55 14.86 -9.78
C ASP A 945 15.43 15.90 -9.55
N PHE A 946 14.92 16.47 -10.64
CA PHE A 946 13.79 17.39 -10.62
C PHE A 946 12.99 17.32 -11.92
N ALA A 947 11.67 17.39 -11.79
CA ALA A 947 10.75 17.58 -12.91
C ALA A 947 9.59 18.49 -12.48
N GLN A 948 9.31 19.52 -13.28
CA GLN A 948 8.13 20.36 -13.07
C GLN A 948 7.47 20.71 -14.40
N GLU A 949 6.17 20.47 -14.48
CA GLU A 949 5.33 20.91 -15.59
C GLU A 949 4.84 22.36 -15.37
N THR A 950 4.79 23.14 -16.44
CA THR A 950 4.39 24.55 -16.43
C THR A 950 3.85 24.98 -17.79
N THR A 951 2.90 25.91 -17.80
CA THR A 951 2.46 26.62 -19.02
C THR A 951 3.29 27.87 -19.29
N ASN A 952 4.11 28.28 -18.31
CA ASN A 952 5.04 29.38 -18.48
C ASN A 952 6.25 28.93 -19.28
N ARG A 953 6.91 29.89 -19.94
CA ARG A 953 8.13 29.65 -20.72
C ARG A 953 9.41 29.91 -19.94
N LEU A 954 9.25 30.27 -18.68
CA LEU A 954 10.34 30.41 -17.73
C LEU A 954 9.99 29.73 -16.42
N LEU A 955 11.03 29.23 -15.75
CA LEU A 955 10.94 28.73 -14.38
C LEU A 955 12.18 29.18 -13.62
N THR A 956 11.97 29.66 -12.40
CA THR A 956 13.05 30.08 -11.51
C THR A 956 13.19 29.04 -10.42
N LEU A 957 14.38 28.43 -10.32
CA LEU A 957 14.69 27.44 -9.30
C LEU A 957 15.78 27.98 -8.37
N GLY A 958 15.51 27.96 -7.06
CA GLY A 958 16.50 28.18 -6.01
C GLY A 958 17.16 26.87 -5.56
N ASP A 959 18.24 26.99 -4.78
CA ASP A 959 18.92 25.87 -4.11
C ASP A 959 19.39 24.71 -5.02
N LEU A 960 19.76 25.01 -6.27
CA LEU A 960 20.35 24.02 -7.17
C LEU A 960 21.69 23.48 -6.62
N PRO A 961 22.01 22.18 -6.82
CA PRO A 961 23.25 21.58 -6.35
C PRO A 961 24.50 22.35 -6.78
N SER A 962 25.27 22.85 -5.81
CA SER A 962 26.51 23.61 -6.08
C SER A 962 27.73 22.71 -6.25
N GLY A 963 28.61 23.04 -7.21
CA GLY A 963 29.88 22.35 -7.41
C GLY A 963 29.81 21.06 -8.24
N GLN A 964 28.67 20.71 -8.81
CA GLN A 964 28.49 19.61 -9.76
C GLN A 964 27.89 20.13 -11.07
N VAL A 965 28.09 19.39 -12.16
CA VAL A 965 27.46 19.68 -13.46
C VAL A 965 26.01 19.21 -13.41
N ILE A 966 25.11 20.10 -13.76
CA ILE A 966 23.67 19.83 -13.87
C ILE A 966 23.31 19.75 -15.35
N PHE A 967 22.71 18.64 -15.76
CA PHE A 967 22.12 18.46 -17.08
C PHE A 967 20.64 18.77 -17.01
N TRP A 968 20.14 19.59 -17.93
CA TRP A 968 18.74 19.98 -17.96
C TRP A 968 18.19 19.97 -19.38
N ARG A 969 16.88 19.74 -19.48
CA ARG A 969 16.12 19.73 -20.74
C ARG A 969 14.69 20.18 -20.51
N VAL A 970 14.04 20.62 -21.57
CA VAL A 970 12.62 20.98 -21.58
C VAL A 970 11.89 20.05 -22.54
N ILE A 971 10.77 19.53 -22.08
CA ILE A 971 9.86 18.70 -22.89
C ILE A 971 8.66 19.57 -23.23
N ALA A 972 8.44 19.90 -24.51
CA ALA A 972 7.17 20.47 -24.94
C ALA A 972 6.12 19.37 -24.97
N ASN A 973 4.98 19.61 -24.34
CA ASN A 973 3.84 18.71 -24.37
C ASN A 973 2.70 19.39 -25.13
N GLY A 974 1.99 18.62 -25.95
CA GLY A 974 0.85 19.07 -26.70
C GLY A 974 -0.04 17.89 -27.10
N PRO A 975 -1.14 18.14 -27.82
CA PRO A 975 -2.04 17.07 -28.26
C PRO A 975 -1.34 16.03 -29.13
N CYS A 976 -0.25 16.42 -29.81
CA CYS A 976 0.60 15.57 -30.67
C CYS A 976 1.75 14.87 -29.92
N GLY A 977 1.61 14.65 -28.62
CA GLY A 977 2.63 14.00 -27.79
C GLY A 977 3.65 14.99 -27.22
N SER A 978 4.90 14.55 -27.10
CA SER A 978 5.96 15.31 -26.45
C SER A 978 7.22 15.38 -27.29
N GLN A 979 7.86 16.54 -27.33
CA GLN A 979 9.15 16.74 -27.99
C GLN A 979 10.18 17.24 -26.99
N ILE A 980 11.29 16.52 -26.89
CA ILE A 980 12.37 16.81 -25.97
C ILE A 980 13.33 17.80 -26.65
N SER A 981 13.71 18.85 -25.94
CA SER A 981 14.77 19.76 -26.38
C SER A 981 16.13 19.08 -26.50
N GLU A 982 17.13 19.80 -27.00
CA GLU A 982 18.52 19.47 -26.69
C GLU A 982 18.76 19.41 -25.17
N VAL A 983 19.75 18.64 -24.73
CA VAL A 983 20.23 18.65 -23.35
C VAL A 983 21.29 19.74 -23.21
N ARG A 984 21.15 20.59 -22.19
CA ARG A 984 22.17 21.59 -21.82
C ARG A 984 22.77 21.27 -20.47
N MET A 985 24.02 21.70 -20.27
CA MET A 985 24.68 21.63 -18.97
C MET A 985 24.91 23.01 -18.36
N LEU A 986 24.91 23.09 -17.03
CA LEU A 986 25.28 24.28 -16.26
C LEU A 986 26.01 23.88 -14.97
N THR A 987 26.78 24.80 -14.39
CA THR A 987 27.45 24.60 -13.10
C THR A 987 27.16 25.76 -12.15
N ILE A 988 26.73 25.46 -10.92
CA ILE A 988 26.49 26.47 -9.88
C ILE A 988 27.77 26.71 -9.07
N ARG A 989 28.30 27.94 -9.11
CA ARG A 989 29.48 28.38 -8.35
C ARG A 989 29.05 28.97 -7.00
N PRO A 990 29.55 28.47 -5.85
CA PRO A 990 29.21 29.03 -4.54
C PRO A 990 29.62 30.52 -4.44
N VAL A 991 28.75 31.35 -3.86
CA VAL A 991 29.08 32.77 -3.62
C VAL A 991 30.14 32.85 -2.53
N GLY A 992 31.19 33.64 -2.78
CA GLY A 992 32.21 33.98 -1.79
C GLY A 992 33.64 33.79 -2.26
N VAL A 993 33.91 33.03 -3.35
CA VAL A 993 35.30 32.85 -3.84
C VAL A 993 35.78 34.09 -4.59
N GLN A 994 36.63 34.88 -3.95
CA GLN A 994 37.29 36.04 -4.55
C GLN A 994 38.67 35.64 -5.03
N ASP A 995 38.94 35.73 -6.34
CA ASP A 995 40.25 35.44 -6.93
C ASP A 995 41.13 36.69 -6.87
N PHE A 996 42.31 36.54 -6.26
CA PHE A 996 43.33 37.60 -6.10
C PHE A 996 44.50 37.42 -7.07
N GLY A 997 44.38 36.51 -8.03
CA GLY A 997 45.38 36.24 -9.06
C GLY A 997 46.58 35.42 -8.57
N GLY A 998 47.23 34.70 -9.51
CA GLY A 998 48.38 33.84 -9.21
C GLY A 998 48.02 32.59 -8.42
N GLY A 999 46.79 32.06 -8.59
CA GLY A 999 46.29 30.86 -7.92
C GLY A 999 45.85 31.09 -6.47
N ARG A 1000 45.51 32.33 -6.11
CA ARG A 1000 45.08 32.72 -4.76
C ARG A 1000 43.60 33.08 -4.75
N SER A 1001 42.86 32.52 -3.81
CA SER A 1001 41.46 32.93 -3.60
C SER A 1001 41.10 32.99 -2.14
N VAL A 1002 40.06 33.76 -1.81
CA VAL A 1002 39.49 33.82 -0.46
C VAL A 1002 38.00 33.56 -0.55
N SER A 1003 37.47 32.65 0.26
CA SER A 1003 36.05 32.33 0.37
C SER A 1003 35.50 32.77 1.72
N VAL A 1004 34.31 33.37 1.77
CA VAL A 1004 33.68 33.80 3.03
C VAL A 1004 32.28 33.19 3.17
N TYR A 1005 32.04 32.38 4.20
CA TYR A 1005 30.78 31.63 4.38
C TYR A 1005 30.53 31.20 5.84
N PRO A 1006 29.30 30.91 6.26
CA PRO A 1006 28.05 31.15 5.54
C PRO A 1006 27.71 32.64 5.51
N ASN A 1007 27.04 33.11 4.46
CA ASN A 1007 26.52 34.47 4.38
C ASN A 1007 25.13 34.40 3.72
N PRO A 1008 24.01 34.58 4.47
CA PRO A 1008 23.91 35.14 5.82
C PRO A 1008 24.47 34.28 6.96
N VAL A 1009 24.82 34.90 8.10
CA VAL A 1009 25.51 34.27 9.25
C VAL A 1009 24.77 34.51 10.58
N ARG A 1010 24.67 33.50 11.46
CA ARG A 1010 24.03 33.58 12.80
C ARG A 1010 25.02 33.56 13.99
N GLY A 1011 26.30 33.67 13.71
CA GLY A 1011 27.34 33.60 14.75
C GLY A 1011 28.74 33.65 14.16
N PHE A 1012 29.25 32.50 13.69
CA PHE A 1012 30.60 32.40 13.15
C PHE A 1012 30.63 32.50 11.64
N LEU A 1013 31.52 33.35 11.14
CA LEU A 1013 31.80 33.52 9.72
C LEU A 1013 33.17 32.92 9.40
N THR A 1014 33.22 31.92 8.52
CA THR A 1014 34.45 31.30 8.04
C THR A 1014 35.05 32.12 6.90
N VAL A 1015 36.35 32.38 6.98
CA VAL A 1015 37.18 32.94 5.90
C VAL A 1015 38.22 31.88 5.52
N GLU A 1016 38.15 31.37 4.30
CA GLU A 1016 39.04 30.34 3.76
C GLU A 1016 39.96 30.91 2.69
N ALA A 1017 41.27 30.86 2.88
CA ALA A 1017 42.24 31.37 1.91
C ALA A 1017 43.01 30.25 1.20
N LYS A 1018 42.90 30.17 -0.13
CA LYS A 1018 43.67 29.25 -0.99
C LYS A 1018 44.80 29.99 -1.70
N GLY A 1019 45.90 29.29 -2.01
CA GLY A 1019 47.10 29.85 -2.64
C GLY A 1019 48.12 30.47 -1.67
N ALA A 1020 49.30 30.88 -2.15
CA ALA A 1020 50.42 31.29 -1.29
C ALA A 1020 50.40 32.79 -0.92
N TRP A 1021 49.93 33.14 0.29
CA TRP A 1021 49.79 34.52 0.77
C TRP A 1021 51.01 35.01 1.60
N THR A 1022 52.06 35.46 0.92
CA THR A 1022 53.27 36.00 1.56
C THR A 1022 52.95 37.28 2.34
N GLY A 1023 52.92 37.18 3.68
CA GLY A 1023 52.56 38.27 4.60
C GLY A 1023 51.17 38.16 5.24
N GLY A 1024 50.38 37.13 4.89
CA GLY A 1024 49.03 36.90 5.41
C GLY A 1024 47.95 37.79 4.77
N ILE A 1025 46.71 37.66 5.25
CA ILE A 1025 45.57 38.49 4.85
C ILE A 1025 45.14 39.31 6.05
N ASN A 1026 45.02 40.62 5.89
CA ASN A 1026 44.43 41.50 6.89
C ASN A 1026 42.95 41.73 6.54
N ALA A 1027 42.04 41.51 7.48
CA ALA A 1027 40.63 41.78 7.30
C ALA A 1027 40.12 42.81 8.31
N LEU A 1028 39.31 43.75 7.84
CA LEU A 1028 38.74 44.85 8.62
C LEU A 1028 37.22 44.77 8.52
N LEU A 1029 36.53 44.66 9.65
CA LEU A 1029 35.07 44.62 9.70
C LEU A 1029 34.52 46.01 9.99
N PHE A 1030 33.51 46.42 9.23
CA PHE A 1030 32.83 47.71 9.36
C PHE A 1030 31.32 47.52 9.50
N ASP A 1031 30.66 48.40 10.26
CA ASP A 1031 29.21 48.60 10.12
C ASP A 1031 28.87 49.44 8.88
N VAL A 1032 27.57 49.54 8.56
CA VAL A 1032 27.07 50.34 7.43
C VAL A 1032 27.40 51.83 7.52
N ALA A 1033 27.74 52.36 8.70
CA ALA A 1033 28.16 53.75 8.88
C ALA A 1033 29.67 53.93 8.63
N GLY A 1034 30.40 52.85 8.31
CA GLY A 1034 31.84 52.86 8.07
C GLY A 1034 32.68 52.87 9.34
N ARG A 1035 32.07 52.67 10.52
CA ARG A 1035 32.81 52.54 11.78
C ARG A 1035 33.42 51.16 11.84
N GLN A 1036 34.73 51.10 12.10
CA GLN A 1036 35.46 49.84 12.22
C GLN A 1036 35.09 49.14 13.52
N LEU A 1037 34.68 47.87 13.40
CA LEU A 1037 34.23 47.03 14.51
C LEU A 1037 35.29 45.99 14.93
N GLY A 1038 36.13 45.55 14.00
CA GLY A 1038 37.14 44.53 14.28
C GLY A 1038 38.26 44.50 13.25
N ILE A 1039 39.43 44.00 13.66
CA ILE A 1039 40.58 43.73 12.80
C ILE A 1039 40.99 42.27 13.02
N TYR A 1040 41.12 41.53 11.92
CA TYR A 1040 41.48 40.13 11.91
C TYR A 1040 42.71 39.95 11.02
N ARG A 1041 43.60 39.04 11.43
CA ARG A 1041 44.80 38.71 10.66
C ARG A 1041 44.87 37.21 10.48
N PHE A 1042 44.93 36.79 9.23
CA PHE A 1042 44.92 35.39 8.84
C PHE A 1042 46.31 34.99 8.33
N ALA A 1043 46.81 33.86 8.81
CA ALA A 1043 48.05 33.28 8.30
C ALA A 1043 47.81 32.71 6.89
N GLY A 1044 48.78 32.78 5.99
CA GLY A 1044 48.57 32.48 4.57
C GLY A 1044 48.56 30.99 4.19
N GLY A 1045 47.66 30.62 3.27
CA GLY A 1045 47.70 29.45 2.38
C GLY A 1045 47.18 28.12 2.94
N GLY A 1046 45.91 27.83 2.68
CA GLY A 1046 45.20 26.62 3.14
C GLY A 1046 44.53 26.77 4.51
N SER A 1047 44.50 27.98 5.04
CA SER A 1047 43.87 28.30 6.32
C SER A 1047 42.36 28.54 6.18
N GLN A 1048 41.61 27.97 7.11
CA GLN A 1048 40.24 28.35 7.41
C GLN A 1048 40.24 29.01 8.78
N ASP A 1049 39.86 30.28 8.82
CA ASP A 1049 39.82 31.08 10.04
C ASP A 1049 38.39 31.53 10.33
N LEU A 1050 37.99 31.49 11.60
CA LEU A 1050 36.64 31.86 12.03
C LEU A 1050 36.64 33.27 12.63
N ILE A 1051 35.67 34.08 12.20
CA ILE A 1051 35.34 35.36 12.80
C ILE A 1051 34.06 35.19 13.62
N ASP A 1052 34.14 35.40 14.93
CA ASP A 1052 32.96 35.44 15.80
C ASP A 1052 32.23 36.79 15.65
N LEU A 1053 31.01 36.74 15.13
CA LEU A 1053 30.12 37.88 14.96
C LEU A 1053 28.90 37.79 15.90
N SER A 1054 28.85 36.83 16.82
CA SER A 1054 27.71 36.61 17.73
C SER A 1054 27.40 37.81 18.64
N GLY A 1055 28.39 38.67 18.89
CA GLY A 1055 28.23 39.91 19.65
C GLY A 1055 27.65 41.10 18.85
N LEU A 1056 27.41 40.94 17.54
CA LEU A 1056 26.89 42.00 16.68
C LEU A 1056 25.37 41.87 16.52
N SER A 1057 24.66 42.99 16.49
CA SER A 1057 23.22 43.00 16.21
C SER A 1057 22.93 42.55 14.78
N ALA A 1058 21.79 41.91 14.55
CA ALA A 1058 21.32 41.57 13.22
C ALA A 1058 21.36 42.79 12.28
N GLY A 1059 21.94 42.63 11.09
CA GLY A 1059 22.17 43.73 10.18
C GLY A 1059 23.22 43.44 9.11
N VAL A 1060 23.49 44.44 8.28
CA VAL A 1060 24.49 44.35 7.21
C VAL A 1060 25.83 44.90 7.71
N TYR A 1061 26.90 44.19 7.39
CA TYR A 1061 28.28 44.55 7.72
C TYR A 1061 29.16 44.39 6.48
N PHE A 1062 30.38 44.94 6.53
CA PHE A 1062 31.34 44.83 5.43
C PHE A 1062 32.68 44.36 5.94
N LEU A 1063 33.19 43.26 5.39
CA LEU A 1063 34.52 42.74 5.68
C LEU A 1063 35.46 43.07 4.52
N ARG A 1064 36.43 43.93 4.78
CA ARG A 1064 37.42 44.35 3.81
C ARG A 1064 38.72 43.62 4.03
N MET A 1065 39.13 42.83 3.04
CA MET A 1065 40.30 41.97 3.07
C MET A 1065 41.42 42.55 2.20
N GLU A 1066 42.64 42.54 2.70
CA GLU A 1066 43.84 43.12 2.08
C GLU A 1066 45.00 42.12 2.17
N GLY A 1067 45.59 41.79 1.03
CA GLY A 1067 46.72 40.86 0.94
C GLY A 1067 47.39 40.94 -0.43
N ALA A 1068 48.71 40.73 -0.47
CA ALA A 1068 49.51 40.73 -1.71
C ALA A 1068 49.39 41.99 -2.60
N GLY A 1069 49.03 43.14 -2.02
CA GLY A 1069 48.88 44.42 -2.74
C GLY A 1069 47.48 44.71 -3.28
N GLU A 1070 46.55 43.78 -3.10
CA GLU A 1070 45.16 43.86 -3.55
C GLU A 1070 44.20 44.04 -2.36
N ARG A 1071 43.05 44.69 -2.60
CA ARG A 1071 42.02 44.96 -1.58
C ARG A 1071 40.64 44.60 -2.11
N HIS A 1072 39.90 43.80 -1.35
CA HIS A 1072 38.53 43.44 -1.66
C HIS A 1072 37.58 43.70 -0.48
N THR A 1073 36.31 44.01 -0.73
CA THR A 1073 35.32 44.22 0.34
C THR A 1073 34.09 43.37 0.09
N GLU A 1074 33.69 42.60 1.10
CA GLU A 1074 32.56 41.68 1.03
C GLU A 1074 31.45 42.12 1.98
N ARG A 1075 30.21 42.08 1.49
CA ARG A 1075 29.02 42.40 2.28
C ARG A 1075 28.55 41.17 3.03
N ILE A 1076 28.44 41.26 4.35
CA ILE A 1076 27.98 40.19 5.25
C ILE A 1076 26.62 40.55 5.83
N VAL A 1077 25.72 39.58 5.92
CA VAL A 1077 24.42 39.73 6.59
C VAL A 1077 24.42 38.91 7.88
N VAL A 1078 24.41 39.58 9.04
CA VAL A 1078 24.26 38.93 10.35
C VAL A 1078 22.77 38.82 10.65
N LEU A 1079 22.31 37.61 10.93
CA LEU A 1079 20.93 37.30 11.31
C LEU A 1079 20.75 37.35 12.84
N PRO A 1080 19.50 37.51 13.35
CA PRO A 1080 19.21 37.60 14.78
C PRO A 1080 19.64 36.38 15.60
#